data_AF-A0A9W9ID02-F1
#
_entry.id   AF-A0A9W9ID02-F1
#
_cell.length_a   1.000
_cell.length_b   1.000
_cell.length_c   1.000
_cell.angle_alpha   90.00
_cell.angle_beta   90.00
_cell.angle_gamma   90.00
#
_symmetry.space_group_name_H-M   'P 1'
#
loop_
_entity.id
_entity.type
_entity.pdbx_description
1 polymer ?
#
loop_
_entity_poly.entity_id
_entity_poly.type
_entity_poly.pdbx_seq_one_letter_code
_entity_poly.pdbx_strand_id
1 'polypeptide(L)'
;MASRLAACEACRKAKLACDHQQPVCSRCQKSRGVCIYRTAPFKRRRVEKPSLRSPDLSPSFEPRRNLYPNPGYLGSSSHAAIFKHITPSAEGEQSASNQLLRSDHPSAQWIGDNHLLLQGADVLRHLLTMYSLSAMKDLVLFWLAKGANLALAEPFVAQCAESISQLFTSHDEKWHLVYAQRLLQNSAKPLQFDESSDLLSFSAHFLDHNARWETLGIFFAAVSRATIDIPFFPLLYNTEDQQYTLRRLATKLSDFSLEIALSLDCLNDLQLIVQYENFIVHSYVDGDQSESLFQAESNYPLVSLLHQLTCQGYHTWRKLGDVISSTFALGYHENLEAKAGIPQFLMELRKTAFARIYSADKNIAIFLGRPPRMNKRFCHFQIPACGTRFPSRGRHHTWSPDARAGYRADTCWSALCASLKEEVWELLQDAQDVDCARKASVIQRRAEEQWQALPAHFRLESSLKQCAQSPFDRDFLAHVRLNHLHVLFLLRLLLLNTLTEPDVPIIETAGQMLALVVEIILLRDQLINSGTGLIWKVAYYGLPAAGIILLALLKQHSHSAPGISRTKMLRDLSVFVAEVQIGTIVKTGDPNYALLSKATQTIQRFLDSFNTDTGQPPREAGHDDANEDWAALLSQDLWDFEAGFWQSLADHPSLGVLDPPLPHV
;
A
#
# COMPACT_ATOMS: atom_id res chain seq x y z
N MET A 1 26.76 10.96 -67.26
CA MET A 1 26.66 9.71 -66.46
C MET A 1 25.25 9.62 -65.91
N ALA A 2 24.47 8.60 -66.30
CA ALA A 2 23.09 8.44 -65.84
C ALA A 2 23.06 8.23 -64.32
N SER A 3 22.23 8.98 -63.60
CA SER A 3 22.06 8.87 -62.15
C SER A 3 21.57 7.47 -61.80
N ARG A 4 22.34 6.71 -60.99
CA ARG A 4 21.91 5.41 -60.48
C ARG A 4 20.69 5.61 -59.57
N LEU A 5 19.52 5.23 -60.06
CA LEU A 5 18.29 5.18 -59.26
C LEU A 5 18.39 4.04 -58.25
N ALA A 6 17.86 4.27 -57.05
CA ALA A 6 17.83 3.24 -56.01
C ALA A 6 16.59 2.36 -56.19
N ALA A 7 16.78 1.04 -56.14
CA ALA A 7 15.68 0.08 -56.11
C ALA A 7 14.76 0.33 -54.91
N CYS A 8 13.45 0.05 -55.06
CA CYS A 8 12.50 0.11 -53.95
C CYS A 8 12.88 -0.88 -52.83
N GLU A 9 12.36 -0.67 -51.62
CA GLU A 9 12.73 -1.49 -50.46
C GLU A 9 12.48 -2.98 -50.65
N ALA A 10 11.35 -3.35 -51.26
CA ALA A 10 10.98 -4.74 -51.50
C ALA A 10 11.96 -5.43 -52.45
N CYS A 11 12.26 -4.82 -53.60
CA CYS A 11 13.26 -5.34 -54.54
C CYS A 11 14.67 -5.35 -53.94
N ARG A 12 15.04 -4.32 -53.16
CA ARG A 12 16.35 -4.25 -52.49
C ARG A 12 16.54 -5.36 -51.47
N LYS A 13 15.55 -5.60 -50.58
CA LYS A 13 15.60 -6.66 -49.57
C LYS A 13 15.66 -8.05 -50.21
N ALA A 14 14.89 -8.25 -51.28
CA ALA A 14 14.90 -9.49 -52.04
C ALA A 14 16.14 -9.66 -52.95
N LYS A 15 17.00 -8.64 -53.07
CA LYS A 15 18.17 -8.59 -53.97
C LYS A 15 17.81 -8.83 -55.45
N LEU A 16 16.66 -8.31 -55.87
CA LEU A 16 16.15 -8.46 -57.24
C LEU A 16 16.18 -7.11 -57.97
N ALA A 17 16.31 -7.15 -59.29
CA ALA A 17 16.29 -5.95 -60.13
C ALA A 17 14.93 -5.22 -60.04
N CYS A 18 14.98 -3.89 -59.91
CA CYS A 18 13.83 -3.00 -59.90
C CYS A 18 13.79 -2.23 -61.22
N ASP A 19 12.61 -2.08 -61.83
CA ASP A 19 12.40 -1.30 -63.06
C ASP A 19 12.18 0.21 -62.78
N HIS A 20 12.10 0.61 -61.51
CA HIS A 20 11.97 1.99 -61.03
C HIS A 20 10.72 2.73 -61.51
N GLN A 21 9.68 2.03 -62.00
CA GLN A 21 8.41 2.68 -62.31
C GLN A 21 7.76 3.22 -61.02
N GLN A 22 7.17 4.41 -61.10
CA GLN A 22 6.41 5.06 -60.03
C GLN A 22 4.93 5.14 -60.41
N PRO A 23 3.99 4.98 -59.46
CA PRO A 23 4.21 4.88 -58.01
C PRO A 23 4.65 3.49 -57.51
N VAL A 24 4.51 2.43 -58.32
CA VAL A 24 4.83 1.04 -57.95
C VAL A 24 5.60 0.38 -59.10
N CYS A 25 6.69 -0.34 -58.81
CA CYS A 25 7.45 -1.08 -59.82
C CYS A 25 6.65 -2.29 -60.34
N SER A 26 6.87 -2.72 -61.59
CA SER A 26 6.05 -3.79 -62.21
C SER A 26 6.13 -5.11 -61.45
N ARG A 27 7.25 -5.36 -60.76
CA ARG A 27 7.44 -6.56 -59.92
C ARG A 27 6.59 -6.51 -58.63
N CYS A 28 6.57 -5.38 -57.93
CA CYS A 28 5.73 -5.20 -56.74
C CYS A 28 4.25 -5.17 -57.08
N GLN A 29 3.89 -4.69 -58.28
CA GLN A 29 2.53 -4.72 -58.78
C GLN A 29 2.03 -6.16 -58.99
N LYS A 30 2.86 -7.02 -59.60
CA LYS A 30 2.51 -8.44 -59.82
C LYS A 30 2.47 -9.25 -58.52
N SER A 31 3.34 -8.93 -57.56
CA SER A 31 3.39 -9.64 -56.27
C SER A 31 2.41 -9.10 -55.22
N ARG A 32 1.56 -8.10 -55.56
CA ARG A 32 0.69 -7.36 -54.62
C ARG A 32 1.42 -6.90 -53.34
N GLY A 33 2.70 -6.55 -53.45
CA GLY A 33 3.54 -6.16 -52.32
C GLY A 33 3.67 -4.65 -52.17
N VAL A 34 3.91 -4.17 -50.95
CA VAL A 34 4.10 -2.74 -50.64
C VAL A 34 5.41 -2.23 -51.27
N CYS A 35 5.31 -1.25 -52.18
CA CYS A 35 6.44 -0.70 -52.93
C CYS A 35 6.79 0.71 -52.40
N ILE A 36 7.92 0.84 -51.70
CA ILE A 36 8.35 2.11 -51.09
C ILE A 36 9.76 2.45 -51.57
N TYR A 37 9.95 3.67 -52.07
CA TYR A 37 11.26 4.24 -52.39
C TYR A 37 11.72 5.17 -51.26
N ARG A 38 12.99 5.08 -50.84
CA ARG A 38 13.55 5.96 -49.80
C ARG A 38 13.96 7.31 -50.39
N THR A 39 13.73 8.39 -49.65
CA THR A 39 14.10 9.76 -50.03
C THR A 39 15.62 10.02 -50.02
N ALA A 40 16.43 9.23 -49.29
CA ALA A 40 17.90 9.37 -49.24
C ALA A 40 18.65 8.01 -49.18
N PRO A 41 18.94 7.36 -50.34
CA PRO A 41 19.41 5.97 -50.38
C PRO A 41 20.92 5.73 -50.16
N PHE A 42 21.78 6.76 -50.12
CA PHE A 42 23.25 6.59 -50.18
C PHE A 42 24.10 7.13 -49.00
N LYS A 43 23.53 7.56 -47.86
CA LYS A 43 24.36 8.02 -46.72
C LYS A 43 24.93 6.84 -45.91
N ARG A 44 26.25 6.60 -46.02
CA ARG A 44 27.03 5.73 -45.11
C ARG A 44 27.57 6.56 -43.93
N ARG A 45 27.49 6.00 -42.72
CA ARG A 45 28.06 6.55 -41.48
C ARG A 45 29.57 6.32 -41.49
N ARG A 46 30.40 7.38 -41.45
CA ARG A 46 31.88 7.28 -41.41
C ARG A 46 32.35 7.49 -39.97
N VAL A 47 33.21 6.59 -39.50
CA VAL A 47 33.96 6.70 -38.24
C VAL A 47 35.32 7.33 -38.59
N GLU A 48 35.65 8.48 -38.01
CA GLU A 48 36.98 9.10 -38.11
C GLU A 48 37.50 9.40 -36.70
N LYS A 49 38.74 8.96 -36.42
CA LYS A 49 39.53 9.31 -35.23
C LYS A 49 40.25 10.65 -35.47
N PRO A 50 40.29 11.59 -34.52
CA PRO A 50 41.20 12.74 -34.61
C PRO A 50 42.39 12.64 -33.65
N SER A 51 43.58 12.91 -34.21
CA SER A 51 44.81 13.22 -33.49
C SER A 51 44.83 14.68 -33.01
N LEU A 52 45.53 14.91 -31.90
CA LEU A 52 45.80 16.18 -31.20
C LEU A 52 46.11 17.38 -32.11
N ARG A 53 45.32 18.46 -31.95
CA ARG A 53 45.75 19.87 -31.84
C ARG A 53 44.53 20.76 -31.52
N SER A 54 44.47 21.24 -30.28
CA SER A 54 43.71 22.44 -29.86
C SER A 54 44.38 23.70 -30.45
N PRO A 55 43.75 24.89 -30.52
CA PRO A 55 42.58 25.33 -29.77
C PRO A 55 41.48 25.99 -30.62
N ASP A 56 40.24 25.59 -30.42
CA ASP A 56 39.11 26.53 -30.52
C ASP A 56 37.96 25.99 -29.68
N LEU A 57 37.30 26.91 -28.99
CA LEU A 57 36.39 26.71 -27.87
C LEU A 57 35.46 25.51 -28.05
N SER A 58 35.63 24.50 -27.20
CA SER A 58 34.67 23.42 -27.02
C SER A 58 33.27 24.03 -26.90
N PRO A 59 32.23 23.51 -27.60
CA PRO A 59 30.88 23.82 -27.18
C PRO A 59 30.82 23.41 -25.71
N SER A 60 30.56 24.37 -24.82
CA SER A 60 30.32 24.07 -23.42
C SER A 60 29.25 22.99 -23.41
N PHE A 61 29.64 21.79 -23.00
CA PHE A 61 28.70 20.75 -22.68
C PHE A 61 28.04 21.22 -21.39
N GLU A 62 27.04 22.09 -21.52
CA GLU A 62 26.09 22.26 -20.44
C GLU A 62 25.36 20.92 -20.33
N PRO A 63 25.49 20.19 -19.22
CA PRO A 63 24.67 19.02 -19.02
C PRO A 63 23.23 19.53 -19.03
N ARG A 64 22.45 19.14 -20.04
CA ARG A 64 21.01 19.37 -20.06
C ARG A 64 20.44 18.77 -18.77
N ARG A 65 20.13 19.62 -17.79
CA ARG A 65 19.62 19.21 -16.47
C ARG A 65 18.19 18.69 -16.50
N ASN A 66 17.50 18.75 -17.64
CA ASN A 66 16.11 18.31 -17.77
C ASN A 66 15.89 17.59 -19.10
N LEU A 67 15.85 16.26 -19.08
CA LEU A 67 15.21 15.45 -20.13
C LEU A 67 14.43 14.33 -19.42
N TYR A 68 13.14 14.57 -19.27
CA TYR A 68 12.15 13.51 -19.05
C TYR A 68 12.22 12.50 -20.22
N PRO A 69 12.17 11.18 -19.99
CA PRO A 69 11.99 10.46 -18.71
C PRO A 69 13.16 10.58 -17.73
N ASN A 70 12.86 10.98 -16.49
CA ASN A 70 13.82 11.07 -15.38
C ASN A 70 14.16 9.64 -14.90
N PRO A 71 15.42 9.17 -14.97
CA PRO A 71 15.79 7.83 -14.54
C PRO A 71 15.69 7.61 -13.02
N GLY A 72 15.28 8.64 -12.27
CA GLY A 72 15.18 8.60 -10.82
C GLY A 72 16.55 8.63 -10.15
N TYR A 73 16.58 8.25 -8.88
CA TYR A 73 17.80 8.07 -8.12
C TYR A 73 18.61 6.91 -8.67
N LEU A 74 19.81 7.23 -9.16
CA LEU A 74 20.81 6.26 -9.58
C LEU A 74 21.91 6.25 -8.51
N GLY A 75 21.93 5.19 -7.70
CA GLY A 75 22.84 5.02 -6.57
C GLY A 75 24.33 5.01 -6.95
N SER A 76 25.21 4.97 -5.95
CA SER A 76 26.66 5.09 -6.12
C SER A 76 27.30 4.00 -6.99
N SER A 77 26.67 2.83 -7.10
CA SER A 77 27.10 1.72 -7.96
C SER A 77 26.71 1.89 -9.44
N SER A 78 25.90 2.89 -9.78
CA SER A 78 25.50 3.16 -11.17
C SER A 78 26.72 3.62 -12.00
N HIS A 79 26.83 3.14 -13.24
CA HIS A 79 27.83 3.66 -14.18
C HIS A 79 27.71 5.17 -14.40
N ALA A 80 26.52 5.77 -14.17
CA ALA A 80 26.32 7.22 -14.19
C ALA A 80 27.12 7.96 -13.11
N ALA A 81 27.38 7.32 -11.95
CA ALA A 81 28.19 7.90 -10.88
C ALA A 81 29.65 8.09 -11.30
N ILE A 82 30.19 7.19 -12.14
CA ILE A 82 31.55 7.31 -12.69
C ILE A 82 31.69 8.61 -13.48
N PHE A 83 30.68 8.97 -14.30
CA PHE A 83 30.71 10.21 -15.06
C PHE A 83 30.67 11.45 -14.17
N LYS A 84 29.93 11.42 -13.05
CA LYS A 84 29.94 12.52 -12.06
C LYS A 84 31.35 12.78 -11.50
N HIS A 85 32.16 11.74 -11.34
CA HIS A 85 33.55 11.86 -10.88
C HIS A 85 34.55 12.32 -11.95
N ILE A 86 34.18 12.21 -13.24
CA ILE A 86 35.05 12.59 -14.37
C ILE A 86 34.82 14.04 -14.79
N THR A 87 33.62 14.61 -14.56
CA THR A 87 33.38 16.04 -14.70
C THR A 87 33.97 16.80 -13.51
N PRO A 88 34.92 17.73 -13.71
CA PRO A 88 35.49 18.51 -12.62
C PRO A 88 34.39 19.36 -11.95
N SER A 89 34.41 19.39 -10.62
CA SER A 89 33.62 20.31 -9.80
C SER A 89 33.89 21.75 -10.25
N ALA A 90 32.99 22.32 -11.05
CA ALA A 90 32.93 23.75 -11.21
C ALA A 90 32.35 24.31 -9.90
N GLU A 91 33.24 24.70 -8.99
CA GLU A 91 32.92 25.55 -7.87
C GLU A 91 32.35 26.86 -8.41
N GLY A 92 31.02 27.04 -8.30
CA GLY A 92 30.33 28.26 -8.73
C GLY A 92 29.02 28.03 -9.48
N GLU A 93 28.08 27.28 -8.90
CA GLU A 93 26.69 27.29 -9.38
C GLU A 93 25.82 28.19 -8.50
N GLN A 94 26.08 29.49 -8.59
CA GLN A 94 25.11 30.53 -8.26
C GLN A 94 24.90 31.36 -9.53
N SER A 95 23.63 31.57 -9.89
CA SER A 95 23.15 32.41 -11.00
C SER A 95 23.39 31.89 -12.43
N ALA A 96 22.59 30.90 -12.84
CA ALA A 96 22.12 30.79 -14.23
C ALA A 96 20.69 30.22 -14.31
N SER A 97 19.85 30.57 -13.34
CA SER A 97 18.41 30.33 -13.39
C SER A 97 17.79 31.58 -14.01
N ASN A 98 17.40 31.56 -15.30
CA ASN A 98 16.27 32.34 -15.86
C ASN A 98 16.22 32.51 -17.39
N GLN A 99 17.09 31.89 -18.20
CA GLN A 99 16.97 32.06 -19.65
C GLN A 99 17.23 30.76 -20.39
N LEU A 100 16.17 29.99 -20.61
CA LEU A 100 15.90 29.18 -21.82
C LEU A 100 14.55 28.43 -21.67
N LEU A 101 13.49 29.17 -21.37
CA LEU A 101 12.12 28.75 -21.70
C LEU A 101 11.91 28.98 -23.20
N ARG A 102 12.43 28.07 -24.04
CA ARG A 102 12.08 28.04 -25.47
C ARG A 102 11.32 26.76 -25.77
N SER A 103 10.00 26.89 -25.69
CA SER A 103 9.01 26.32 -26.61
C SER A 103 9.47 25.15 -27.49
N ASP A 104 9.36 23.94 -26.96
CA ASP A 104 8.90 22.82 -27.77
C ASP A 104 7.48 22.52 -27.32
N HIS A 105 6.51 23.11 -28.04
CA HIS A 105 5.13 22.66 -27.98
C HIS A 105 5.12 21.17 -28.35
N PRO A 106 4.57 20.27 -27.51
CA PRO A 106 4.19 18.96 -27.99
C PRO A 106 3.12 19.20 -29.06
N SER A 107 3.47 18.97 -30.32
CA SER A 107 2.55 19.06 -31.45
C SER A 107 1.27 18.26 -31.14
N ALA A 108 0.13 18.92 -31.35
CA ALA A 108 -1.22 18.45 -31.10
C ALA A 108 -1.65 17.26 -32.01
N GLN A 109 -0.99 16.11 -31.86
CA GLN A 109 -1.28 14.87 -32.57
C GLN A 109 -1.14 13.67 -31.63
N TRP A 110 -1.99 13.56 -30.59
CA TRP A 110 -1.99 12.40 -29.68
C TRP A 110 -3.37 11.98 -29.17
N ILE A 111 -4.48 12.57 -29.66
CA ILE A 111 -5.83 12.25 -29.17
C ILE A 111 -6.29 10.86 -29.64
N GLY A 112 -5.77 10.36 -30.78
CA GLY A 112 -6.24 9.13 -31.41
C GLY A 112 -5.67 7.83 -30.85
N ASP A 113 -4.49 7.84 -30.24
CA ASP A 113 -3.72 6.61 -29.99
C ASP A 113 -3.51 6.26 -28.50
N ASN A 114 -3.85 7.15 -27.56
CA ASN A 114 -3.71 6.87 -26.12
C ASN A 114 -4.98 6.20 -25.56
N HIS A 115 -5.08 4.89 -25.75
CA HIS A 115 -6.22 4.07 -25.30
C HIS A 115 -6.50 4.21 -23.79
N LEU A 116 -5.46 4.31 -22.96
CA LEU A 116 -5.59 4.47 -21.51
C LEU A 116 -6.26 5.80 -21.15
N LEU A 117 -5.86 6.89 -21.81
CA LEU A 117 -6.47 8.20 -21.63
C LEU A 117 -7.95 8.21 -22.02
N LEU A 118 -8.29 7.57 -23.14
CA LEU A 118 -9.68 7.46 -23.62
C LEU A 118 -10.54 6.67 -22.62
N GLN A 119 -10.05 5.53 -22.12
CA GLN A 119 -10.74 4.74 -21.10
C GLN A 119 -10.94 5.52 -19.79
N GLY A 120 -9.92 6.24 -19.33
CA GLY A 120 -10.03 7.09 -18.14
C GLY A 120 -11.07 8.21 -18.33
N ALA A 121 -11.09 8.84 -19.51
CA ALA A 121 -12.07 9.86 -19.85
C ALA A 121 -13.51 9.32 -19.91
N ASP A 122 -13.70 8.11 -20.47
CA ASP A 122 -15.00 7.46 -20.55
C ASP A 122 -15.54 7.07 -19.16
N VAL A 123 -14.67 6.56 -18.28
CA VAL A 123 -15.05 6.25 -16.89
C VAL A 123 -15.39 7.53 -16.12
N LEU A 124 -14.61 8.59 -16.30
CA LEU A 124 -14.90 9.91 -15.72
C LEU A 124 -16.27 10.41 -16.17
N ARG A 125 -16.57 10.32 -17.48
CA ARG A 125 -17.86 10.70 -18.04
C ARG A 125 -19.00 9.88 -17.43
N HIS A 126 -18.84 8.56 -17.39
CA HIS A 126 -19.84 7.65 -16.86
C HIS A 126 -20.17 7.96 -15.40
N LEU A 127 -19.15 8.12 -14.56
CA LEU A 127 -19.30 8.44 -13.14
C LEU A 127 -20.01 9.79 -12.95
N LEU A 128 -19.57 10.85 -13.64
CA LEU A 128 -20.16 12.19 -13.50
C LEU A 128 -21.55 12.32 -14.15
N THR A 129 -21.97 11.36 -14.99
CA THR A 129 -23.35 11.28 -15.48
C THR A 129 -24.27 10.63 -14.46
N MET A 130 -23.77 9.71 -13.64
CA MET A 130 -24.57 8.99 -12.65
C MET A 130 -24.60 9.67 -11.28
N TYR A 131 -23.51 10.30 -10.88
CA TYR A 131 -23.35 10.89 -9.55
C TYR A 131 -22.94 12.35 -9.64
N SER A 132 -23.57 13.19 -8.81
CA SER A 132 -23.22 14.60 -8.73
C SER A 132 -21.83 14.80 -8.12
N LEU A 133 -20.99 15.59 -8.81
CA LEU A 133 -19.68 15.97 -8.30
C LEU A 133 -19.77 16.77 -6.99
N SER A 134 -20.75 17.66 -6.87
CA SER A 134 -20.94 18.44 -5.65
C SER A 134 -21.33 17.54 -4.48
N ALA A 135 -22.20 16.55 -4.70
CA ALA A 135 -22.57 15.60 -3.66
C ALA A 135 -21.39 14.70 -3.24
N MET A 136 -20.53 14.28 -4.17
CA MET A 136 -19.29 13.57 -3.84
C MET A 136 -18.31 14.42 -3.04
N LYS A 137 -18.20 15.72 -3.37
CA LYS A 137 -17.43 16.66 -2.55
C LYS A 137 -18.03 16.75 -1.14
N ASP A 138 -19.33 16.92 -1.01
CA ASP A 138 -19.99 17.03 0.29
C ASP A 138 -19.78 15.76 1.12
N LEU A 139 -19.79 14.59 0.49
CA LEU A 139 -19.43 13.31 1.14
C LEU A 139 -18.00 13.34 1.69
N VAL A 140 -17.03 13.77 0.88
CA VAL A 140 -15.62 13.87 1.31
C VAL A 140 -15.47 14.87 2.44
N LEU A 141 -16.06 16.07 2.34
CA LEU A 141 -15.98 17.08 3.40
C LEU A 141 -16.67 16.61 4.69
N PHE A 142 -17.78 15.89 4.59
CA PHE A 142 -18.44 15.28 5.74
C PHE A 142 -17.57 14.20 6.41
N TRP A 143 -16.90 13.37 5.60
CA TRP A 143 -15.92 12.38 6.08
C TRP A 143 -14.75 13.05 6.81
N LEU A 144 -14.19 14.12 6.23
CA LEU A 144 -13.13 14.93 6.85
C LEU A 144 -13.59 15.56 8.17
N ALA A 145 -14.82 16.09 8.22
CA ALA A 145 -15.38 16.71 9.43
C ALA A 145 -15.57 15.72 10.59
N LYS A 146 -15.71 14.43 10.30
CA LYS A 146 -15.68 13.38 11.32
C LYS A 146 -14.28 13.14 11.89
N GLY A 147 -13.22 13.55 11.18
CA GLY A 147 -11.82 13.42 11.61
C GLY A 147 -11.03 12.34 10.87
N ALA A 148 -11.63 11.63 9.91
CA ALA A 148 -10.92 10.71 9.03
C ALA A 148 -10.35 11.44 7.81
N ASN A 149 -9.25 10.94 7.25
CA ASN A 149 -8.60 11.48 6.06
C ASN A 149 -7.78 10.39 5.35
N LEU A 150 -7.31 10.70 4.14
CA LEU A 150 -6.24 9.95 3.49
C LEU A 150 -4.94 10.23 4.22
N ALA A 151 -4.18 9.19 4.53
CA ALA A 151 -3.22 9.30 5.62
C ALA A 151 -1.89 9.97 5.22
N LEU A 152 -1.46 9.80 3.97
CA LEU A 152 -0.33 10.51 3.38
C LEU A 152 -0.78 11.75 2.61
N ALA A 153 -1.96 11.71 1.98
CA ALA A 153 -2.55 12.84 1.26
C ALA A 153 -3.30 13.84 2.17
N GLU A 154 -3.27 13.65 3.50
CA GLU A 154 -3.97 14.48 4.50
C GLU A 154 -3.93 15.99 4.20
N PRO A 155 -2.76 16.59 3.88
CA PRO A 155 -2.66 18.04 3.64
C PRO A 155 -3.41 18.52 2.38
N PHE A 156 -3.72 17.60 1.47
CA PHE A 156 -4.20 17.90 0.12
C PHE A 156 -5.66 17.58 -0.11
N VAL A 157 -6.26 16.61 0.61
CA VAL A 157 -7.62 16.12 0.33
C VAL A 157 -8.66 17.23 0.30
N ALA A 158 -8.68 18.09 1.32
CA ALA A 158 -9.63 19.22 1.38
C ALA A 158 -9.44 20.18 0.21
N GLN A 159 -8.19 20.51 -0.14
CA GLN A 159 -7.87 21.41 -1.25
C GLN A 159 -8.27 20.79 -2.60
N CYS A 160 -8.02 19.48 -2.79
CA CYS A 160 -8.43 18.75 -3.99
C CYS A 160 -9.96 18.67 -4.11
N ALA A 161 -10.68 18.44 -3.02
CA ALA A 161 -12.15 18.40 -3.00
C ALA A 161 -12.77 19.77 -3.33
N GLU A 162 -12.20 20.87 -2.83
CA GLU A 162 -12.62 22.21 -3.21
C GLU A 162 -12.35 22.49 -4.69
N SER A 163 -11.13 22.20 -5.14
CA SER A 163 -10.68 22.44 -6.51
C SER A 163 -11.55 21.73 -7.56
N ILE A 164 -11.99 20.50 -7.29
CA ILE A 164 -12.69 19.69 -8.30
C ILE A 164 -14.02 20.31 -8.74
N SER A 165 -14.66 21.11 -7.87
CA SER A 165 -15.94 21.76 -8.14
C SER A 165 -15.88 22.76 -9.30
N GLN A 166 -14.69 23.26 -9.62
CA GLN A 166 -14.49 24.29 -10.64
C GLN A 166 -13.95 23.74 -11.96
N LEU A 167 -13.69 22.42 -12.04
CA LEU A 167 -13.01 21.83 -13.20
C LEU A 167 -13.95 21.67 -14.38
N PHE A 168 -15.08 20.99 -14.23
CA PHE A 168 -15.92 20.53 -15.34
C PHE A 168 -17.08 21.49 -15.64
N THR A 169 -16.77 22.64 -16.23
CA THR A 169 -17.74 23.71 -16.54
C THR A 169 -18.23 23.72 -17.99
N SER A 170 -17.58 22.96 -18.89
CA SER A 170 -18.00 22.85 -20.29
C SER A 170 -19.25 21.98 -20.46
N HIS A 171 -20.11 22.37 -21.39
CA HIS A 171 -21.36 21.68 -21.73
C HIS A 171 -21.27 20.95 -23.09
N ASP A 172 -20.08 20.82 -23.68
CA ASP A 172 -19.84 20.11 -24.94
C ASP A 172 -20.03 18.59 -24.79
N GLU A 173 -20.57 17.89 -25.80
CA GLU A 173 -20.74 16.42 -25.80
C GLU A 173 -19.43 15.67 -25.53
N LYS A 174 -18.29 16.25 -25.93
CA LYS A 174 -16.94 15.67 -25.76
C LYS A 174 -16.14 16.34 -24.63
N TRP A 175 -16.80 16.98 -23.67
CA TRP A 175 -16.14 17.66 -22.54
C TRP A 175 -15.09 16.77 -21.87
N HIS A 176 -15.43 15.52 -21.58
CA HIS A 176 -14.59 14.54 -20.89
C HIS A 176 -13.23 14.32 -21.58
N LEU A 177 -13.19 14.26 -22.91
CA LEU A 177 -11.95 14.10 -23.67
C LEU A 177 -11.08 15.37 -23.59
N VAL A 178 -11.69 16.55 -23.68
CA VAL A 178 -11.00 17.83 -23.58
C VAL A 178 -10.36 17.99 -22.20
N TYR A 179 -11.11 17.68 -21.14
CA TYR A 179 -10.58 17.74 -19.78
C TYR A 179 -9.54 16.66 -19.51
N ALA A 180 -9.75 15.42 -19.96
CA ALA A 180 -8.74 14.36 -19.86
C ALA A 180 -7.40 14.79 -20.46
N GLN A 181 -7.43 15.42 -21.63
CA GLN A 181 -6.22 15.92 -22.29
C GLN A 181 -5.60 17.10 -21.53
N ARG A 182 -6.41 18.04 -21.01
CA ARG A 182 -5.91 19.15 -20.19
C ARG A 182 -5.24 18.65 -18.91
N LEU A 183 -5.87 17.70 -18.22
CA LEU A 183 -5.32 17.06 -17.02
C LEU A 183 -4.00 16.37 -17.34
N LEU A 184 -3.91 15.64 -18.46
CA LEU A 184 -2.67 15.01 -18.93
C LEU A 184 -1.55 16.03 -19.20
N GLN A 185 -1.88 17.13 -19.88
CA GLN A 185 -0.93 18.21 -20.14
C GLN A 185 -0.41 18.85 -18.85
N ASN A 186 -1.27 18.98 -17.83
CA ASN A 186 -0.85 19.47 -16.52
C ASN A 186 -0.02 18.42 -15.76
N SER A 187 -0.40 17.14 -15.80
CA SER A 187 0.37 16.03 -15.24
C SER A 187 1.78 15.89 -15.84
N ALA A 188 1.97 16.30 -17.10
CA ALA A 188 3.28 16.28 -17.74
C ALA A 188 4.22 17.43 -17.31
N LYS A 189 3.70 18.48 -16.66
CA LYS A 189 4.51 19.62 -16.20
C LYS A 189 5.19 19.30 -14.87
N PRO A 190 6.49 19.58 -14.67
CA PRO A 190 7.13 19.34 -13.38
C PRO A 190 6.50 20.18 -12.25
N LEU A 191 6.45 19.62 -11.04
CA LEU A 191 6.12 20.38 -9.83
C LEU A 191 7.33 21.24 -9.46
N GLN A 192 7.13 22.56 -9.39
CA GLN A 192 8.20 23.51 -9.10
C GLN A 192 8.13 23.92 -7.63
N PHE A 193 9.29 24.03 -7.00
CA PHE A 193 9.45 24.54 -5.64
C PHE A 193 10.90 25.01 -5.45
N ASP A 194 11.08 25.86 -4.45
CA ASP A 194 12.36 26.33 -3.93
C ASP A 194 12.38 26.21 -2.40
N GLU A 195 13.47 26.63 -1.76
CA GLU A 195 13.63 26.54 -0.30
C GLU A 195 12.61 27.39 0.49
N SER A 196 12.03 28.41 -0.15
CA SER A 196 11.03 29.31 0.45
C SER A 196 9.59 28.86 0.21
N SER A 197 9.40 27.85 -0.65
CA SER A 197 8.07 27.36 -0.98
C SER A 197 7.38 26.75 0.23
N ASP A 198 6.10 27.05 0.37
CA ASP A 198 5.22 26.54 1.42
C ASP A 198 4.18 25.57 0.84
N LEU A 199 3.34 25.02 1.72
CA LEU A 199 2.30 24.08 1.30
C LEU A 199 1.33 24.69 0.29
N LEU A 200 0.96 25.97 0.46
CA LEU A 200 -0.02 26.65 -0.39
C LEU A 200 0.51 26.89 -1.80
N SER A 201 1.73 27.43 -1.92
CA SER A 201 2.40 27.64 -3.21
C SER A 201 2.65 26.32 -3.93
N PHE A 202 3.07 25.26 -3.21
CA PHE A 202 3.21 23.93 -3.78
C PHE A 202 1.88 23.36 -4.28
N SER A 203 0.81 23.48 -3.49
CA SER A 203 -0.54 23.05 -3.85
C SER A 203 -1.07 23.76 -5.11
N ALA A 204 -0.79 25.05 -5.28
CA ALA A 204 -1.26 25.81 -6.45
C ALA A 204 -0.80 25.24 -7.81
N HIS A 205 0.26 24.40 -7.84
CA HIS A 205 0.73 23.72 -9.05
C HIS A 205 -0.15 22.56 -9.52
N PHE A 206 -1.10 22.11 -8.69
CA PHE A 206 -1.99 20.99 -9.04
C PHE A 206 -3.44 21.21 -8.61
N LEU A 207 -3.83 22.45 -8.31
CA LEU A 207 -5.20 22.83 -8.01
C LEU A 207 -5.79 23.74 -9.09
N ASP A 208 -7.10 23.85 -9.06
CA ASP A 208 -7.96 24.65 -9.92
C ASP A 208 -7.60 24.49 -11.40
N HIS A 209 -7.21 25.57 -12.07
CA HIS A 209 -6.85 25.54 -13.49
C HIS A 209 -5.62 24.67 -13.80
N ASN A 210 -4.79 24.37 -12.80
CA ASN A 210 -3.62 23.51 -12.87
C ASN A 210 -3.91 22.07 -12.41
N ALA A 211 -5.17 21.72 -12.14
CA ALA A 211 -5.53 20.35 -11.76
C ALA A 211 -4.95 19.31 -12.73
N ARG A 212 -4.53 18.20 -12.15
CA ARG A 212 -3.81 17.11 -12.79
C ARG A 212 -4.58 15.80 -12.61
N TRP A 213 -4.20 14.74 -13.32
CA TRP A 213 -4.75 13.41 -13.03
C TRP A 213 -4.47 12.98 -11.60
N GLU A 214 -3.32 13.34 -11.04
CA GLU A 214 -2.99 13.11 -9.63
C GLU A 214 -4.00 13.77 -8.67
N THR A 215 -4.48 14.98 -8.97
CA THR A 215 -5.52 15.68 -8.20
C THR A 215 -6.84 14.90 -8.19
N LEU A 216 -7.24 14.36 -9.35
CA LEU A 216 -8.40 13.48 -9.45
C LEU A 216 -8.18 12.17 -8.68
N GLY A 217 -6.98 11.60 -8.77
CA GLY A 217 -6.61 10.37 -8.07
C GLY A 217 -6.78 10.49 -6.55
N ILE A 218 -6.30 11.60 -5.96
CA ILE A 218 -6.49 11.91 -4.52
C ILE A 218 -7.98 12.06 -4.19
N PHE A 219 -8.73 12.84 -4.98
CA PHE A 219 -10.15 13.07 -4.70
C PHE A 219 -10.97 11.77 -4.78
N PHE A 220 -10.80 10.97 -5.82
CA PHE A 220 -11.57 9.73 -5.97
C PHE A 220 -11.11 8.61 -5.04
N ALA A 221 -9.84 8.61 -4.60
CA ALA A 221 -9.42 7.78 -3.48
C ALA A 221 -10.14 8.19 -2.19
N ALA A 222 -10.31 9.49 -1.93
CA ALA A 222 -11.05 9.99 -0.78
C ALA A 222 -12.55 9.66 -0.88
N VAL A 223 -13.18 9.78 -2.05
CA VAL A 223 -14.57 9.34 -2.27
C VAL A 223 -14.71 7.84 -1.96
N SER A 224 -13.80 7.01 -2.48
CA SER A 224 -13.80 5.57 -2.20
C SER A 224 -13.69 5.28 -0.70
N ARG A 225 -12.71 5.87 0.01
CA ARG A 225 -12.57 5.71 1.47
C ARG A 225 -13.78 6.25 2.25
N ALA A 226 -14.34 7.39 1.85
CA ALA A 226 -15.53 7.96 2.48
C ALA A 226 -16.75 7.04 2.33
N THR A 227 -16.95 6.39 1.17
CA THR A 227 -18.03 5.41 1.00
C THR A 227 -17.86 4.17 1.87
N ILE A 228 -16.65 3.83 2.33
CA ILE A 228 -16.41 2.70 3.24
C ILE A 228 -16.75 3.10 4.68
N ASP A 229 -16.33 4.30 5.09
CA ASP A 229 -16.47 4.76 6.47
C ASP A 229 -17.86 5.40 6.75
N ILE A 230 -18.63 5.75 5.71
CA ILE A 230 -19.96 6.38 5.82
C ILE A 230 -21.03 5.45 5.24
N PRO A 231 -21.79 4.73 6.09
CA PRO A 231 -22.80 3.78 5.64
C PRO A 231 -24.03 4.44 5.01
N PHE A 232 -24.30 5.71 5.33
CA PHE A 232 -25.51 6.41 4.90
C PHE A 232 -25.22 7.83 4.43
N PHE A 233 -25.46 8.10 3.14
CA PHE A 233 -25.34 9.44 2.54
C PHE A 233 -26.36 9.62 1.39
N PRO A 234 -27.60 10.04 1.69
CA PRO A 234 -28.74 10.02 0.75
C PRO A 234 -28.57 10.78 -0.55
N LEU A 235 -27.69 11.79 -0.57
CA LEU A 235 -27.40 12.57 -1.78
C LEU A 235 -26.72 11.74 -2.88
N LEU A 236 -26.13 10.59 -2.52
CA LEU A 236 -25.41 9.71 -3.43
C LEU A 236 -25.93 8.28 -3.42
N TYR A 237 -26.29 7.75 -2.24
CA TYR A 237 -26.72 6.38 -2.09
C TYR A 237 -27.72 6.22 -0.95
N ASN A 238 -28.79 5.47 -1.24
CA ASN A 238 -29.80 5.04 -0.26
C ASN A 238 -29.81 3.52 -0.05
N THR A 239 -29.04 2.77 -0.87
CA THR A 239 -28.90 1.32 -0.76
C THR A 239 -27.42 0.93 -0.77
N GLU A 240 -27.11 -0.25 -0.20
CA GLU A 240 -25.75 -0.81 -0.19
C GLU A 240 -25.23 -1.02 -1.62
N ASP A 241 -26.09 -1.40 -2.58
CA ASP A 241 -25.72 -1.56 -3.99
C ASP A 241 -25.27 -0.25 -4.65
N GLN A 242 -25.96 0.86 -4.35
CA GLN A 242 -25.59 2.18 -4.88
C GLN A 242 -24.27 2.66 -4.28
N GLN A 243 -24.07 2.44 -2.99
CA GLN A 243 -22.83 2.74 -2.27
C GLN A 243 -21.67 1.92 -2.84
N TYR A 244 -21.87 0.62 -3.04
CA TYR A 244 -20.89 -0.28 -3.65
C TYR A 244 -20.56 0.12 -5.10
N THR A 245 -21.56 0.49 -5.89
CA THR A 245 -21.38 0.94 -7.28
C THR A 245 -20.54 2.23 -7.34
N LEU A 246 -20.87 3.23 -6.50
CA LEU A 246 -20.10 4.47 -6.41
C LEU A 246 -18.66 4.18 -5.99
N ARG A 247 -18.46 3.39 -4.93
CA ARG A 247 -17.14 2.98 -4.43
C ARG A 247 -16.29 2.35 -5.52
N ARG A 248 -16.85 1.38 -6.26
CA ARG A 248 -16.16 0.68 -7.34
C ARG A 248 -15.77 1.63 -8.48
N LEU A 249 -16.65 2.54 -8.86
CA LEU A 249 -16.37 3.54 -9.91
C LEU A 249 -15.33 4.57 -9.47
N ALA A 250 -15.40 5.04 -8.22
CA ALA A 250 -14.40 5.93 -7.64
C ALA A 250 -13.02 5.27 -7.55
N THR A 251 -12.93 4.02 -7.08
CA THR A 251 -11.68 3.24 -7.08
C THR A 251 -11.15 3.09 -8.51
N LYS A 252 -11.99 2.70 -9.48
CA LYS A 252 -11.58 2.56 -10.89
C LYS A 252 -11.06 3.87 -11.48
N LEU A 253 -11.66 5.01 -11.13
CA LEU A 253 -11.21 6.31 -11.61
C LEU A 253 -9.91 6.75 -10.91
N SER A 254 -9.71 6.38 -9.65
CA SER A 254 -8.42 6.52 -8.96
C SER A 254 -7.32 5.69 -9.65
N ASP A 255 -7.63 4.45 -10.06
CA ASP A 255 -6.70 3.60 -10.84
C ASP A 255 -6.31 4.24 -12.16
N PHE A 256 -7.28 4.65 -12.99
CA PHE A 256 -6.96 5.32 -14.26
C PHE A 256 -6.18 6.62 -14.03
N SER A 257 -6.52 7.39 -13.00
CA SER A 257 -5.79 8.61 -12.67
C SER A 257 -4.32 8.33 -12.36
N LEU A 258 -4.05 7.27 -11.61
CA LEU A 258 -2.70 6.83 -11.29
C LEU A 258 -1.97 6.27 -12.51
N GLU A 259 -2.57 5.34 -13.25
CA GLU A 259 -1.95 4.69 -14.41
C GLU A 259 -1.63 5.72 -15.50
N ILE A 260 -2.54 6.67 -15.77
CA ILE A 260 -2.31 7.76 -16.72
C ILE A 260 -1.14 8.63 -16.25
N ALA A 261 -1.09 9.00 -14.96
CA ALA A 261 -0.01 9.82 -14.42
C ALA A 261 1.34 9.09 -14.49
N LEU A 262 1.40 7.79 -14.16
CA LEU A 262 2.61 6.98 -14.24
C LEU A 262 3.05 6.73 -15.68
N SER A 263 2.12 6.65 -16.65
CA SER A 263 2.45 6.45 -18.07
C SER A 263 3.27 7.58 -18.71
N LEU A 264 3.34 8.73 -18.04
CA LEU A 264 4.19 9.85 -18.45
C LEU A 264 5.68 9.62 -18.14
N ASP A 265 6.00 8.54 -17.41
CA ASP A 265 7.31 8.24 -16.85
C ASP A 265 7.88 9.44 -16.10
N CYS A 266 6.99 10.18 -15.41
CA CYS A 266 7.29 11.46 -14.76
C CYS A 266 7.17 11.54 -13.24
N LEU A 267 7.75 10.53 -12.60
CA LEU A 267 7.71 10.31 -11.17
C LEU A 267 8.07 11.57 -10.36
N ASN A 268 7.13 11.96 -9.50
CA ASN A 268 7.21 13.12 -8.63
C ASN A 268 6.53 12.85 -7.28
N ASP A 269 6.64 13.79 -6.33
CA ASP A 269 6.09 13.65 -4.99
C ASP A 269 4.59 13.33 -4.98
N LEU A 270 3.80 13.98 -5.83
CA LEU A 270 2.35 13.83 -5.87
C LEU A 270 1.94 12.46 -6.44
N GLN A 271 2.67 11.95 -7.44
CA GLN A 271 2.43 10.61 -7.99
C GLN A 271 2.68 9.52 -6.95
N LEU A 272 3.74 9.62 -6.14
CA LEU A 272 3.97 8.66 -5.05
C LEU A 272 2.85 8.70 -4.01
N ILE A 273 2.37 9.90 -3.67
CA ILE A 273 1.27 10.07 -2.70
C ILE A 273 0.01 9.39 -3.23
N VAL A 274 -0.37 9.65 -4.48
CA VAL A 274 -1.53 9.01 -5.11
C VAL A 274 -1.34 7.50 -5.18
N GLN A 275 -0.14 7.03 -5.53
CA GLN A 275 0.17 5.60 -5.62
C GLN A 275 0.00 4.90 -4.26
N TYR A 276 0.47 5.53 -3.17
CA TYR A 276 0.29 5.02 -1.82
C TYR A 276 -1.20 5.00 -1.41
N GLU A 277 -1.94 6.08 -1.62
CA GLU A 277 -3.36 6.13 -1.25
C GLU A 277 -4.19 5.15 -2.08
N ASN A 278 -3.86 4.96 -3.35
CA ASN A 278 -4.49 3.95 -4.19
C ASN A 278 -4.20 2.53 -3.67
N PHE A 279 -2.96 2.22 -3.29
CA PHE A 279 -2.62 0.96 -2.62
C PHE A 279 -3.48 0.74 -1.37
N ILE A 280 -3.64 1.75 -0.51
CA ILE A 280 -4.48 1.67 0.69
C ILE A 280 -5.95 1.44 0.29
N VAL A 281 -6.49 2.15 -0.69
CA VAL A 281 -7.87 1.90 -1.18
C VAL A 281 -8.07 0.44 -1.55
N HIS A 282 -7.12 -0.17 -2.26
CA HIS A 282 -7.21 -1.59 -2.62
C HIS A 282 -7.10 -2.53 -1.42
N SER A 283 -6.34 -2.20 -0.39
CA SER A 283 -6.31 -2.98 0.86
C SER A 283 -7.70 -3.04 1.52
N TYR A 284 -8.51 -1.98 1.38
CA TYR A 284 -9.89 -1.96 1.89
C TYR A 284 -10.94 -2.55 0.94
N VAL A 285 -10.70 -2.53 -0.37
CA VAL A 285 -11.70 -2.94 -1.39
C VAL A 285 -11.52 -4.38 -1.82
N ASP A 286 -10.27 -4.83 -1.99
CA ASP A 286 -9.94 -6.19 -2.42
C ASP A 286 -9.62 -7.09 -1.22
N GLY A 287 -9.14 -6.49 -0.12
CA GLY A 287 -8.68 -7.21 1.07
C GLY A 287 -7.18 -7.45 1.08
N ASP A 288 -6.74 -8.03 2.18
CA ASP A 288 -5.32 -8.20 2.48
C ASP A 288 -4.85 -9.65 2.24
N GLN A 289 -5.76 -10.62 2.15
CA GLN A 289 -5.45 -12.03 1.91
C GLN A 289 -5.97 -12.61 0.60
N SER A 290 -5.39 -13.74 0.20
CA SER A 290 -5.72 -14.50 -0.98
C SER A 290 -6.48 -15.77 -0.66
N GLU A 291 -7.81 -15.76 -0.81
CA GLU A 291 -8.55 -17.00 -0.99
C GLU A 291 -9.63 -16.80 -2.05
N SER A 292 -9.50 -17.49 -3.19
CA SER A 292 -10.56 -17.54 -4.18
C SER A 292 -11.59 -18.58 -3.75
N LEU A 293 -12.60 -18.17 -2.99
CA LEU A 293 -13.81 -18.99 -2.90
C LEU A 293 -14.63 -18.75 -4.17
N PHE A 294 -14.52 -19.70 -5.10
CA PHE A 294 -15.45 -19.85 -6.21
C PHE A 294 -16.86 -20.05 -5.63
N GLN A 295 -17.72 -19.04 -5.70
CA GLN A 295 -19.15 -19.25 -5.85
C GLN A 295 -19.55 -18.80 -7.26
N ALA A 296 -19.60 -19.78 -8.15
CA ALA A 296 -20.11 -19.62 -9.50
C ALA A 296 -21.65 -19.53 -9.45
N GLU A 297 -22.17 -18.32 -9.31
CA GLU A 297 -23.56 -18.00 -9.67
C GLU A 297 -23.61 -16.75 -10.55
N SER A 298 -23.06 -16.82 -11.76
CA SER A 298 -23.47 -15.93 -12.85
C SER A 298 -22.90 -16.34 -14.22
N ASN A 299 -23.80 -16.62 -15.16
CA ASN A 299 -23.56 -16.91 -16.58
C ASN A 299 -23.05 -15.66 -17.35
N TYR A 300 -21.81 -15.22 -17.13
CA TYR A 300 -21.19 -14.17 -17.97
C TYR A 300 -19.86 -14.62 -18.61
N PRO A 301 -19.61 -14.29 -19.89
CA PRO A 301 -18.55 -14.92 -20.69
C PRO A 301 -17.13 -14.40 -20.38
N LEU A 302 -16.27 -15.34 -19.96
CA LEU A 302 -14.85 -15.62 -20.28
C LEU A 302 -13.76 -14.51 -20.34
N VAL A 303 -14.06 -13.21 -20.34
CA VAL A 303 -13.02 -12.15 -20.23
C VAL A 303 -12.85 -11.68 -18.78
N SER A 304 -13.83 -11.93 -17.91
CA SER A 304 -13.75 -11.64 -16.46
C SER A 304 -12.90 -12.67 -15.69
N LEU A 305 -12.72 -13.88 -16.25
CA LEU A 305 -12.07 -14.99 -15.54
C LEU A 305 -10.58 -14.75 -15.27
N LEU A 306 -9.86 -14.09 -16.18
CA LEU A 306 -8.42 -13.82 -16.03
C LEU A 306 -8.10 -12.71 -15.02
N HIS A 307 -9.04 -11.78 -14.77
CA HIS A 307 -8.89 -10.74 -13.74
C HIS A 307 -9.37 -11.23 -12.36
N GLN A 308 -10.36 -12.14 -12.32
CA GLN A 308 -10.89 -12.76 -11.09
C GLN A 308 -10.08 -13.96 -10.57
N LEU A 309 -9.05 -14.41 -11.29
CA LEU A 309 -8.11 -15.45 -10.84
C LEU A 309 -6.89 -14.87 -10.10
N THR A 310 -6.82 -13.55 -9.87
CA THR A 310 -5.76 -12.98 -9.04
C THR A 310 -6.15 -13.05 -7.57
N CYS A 311 -5.43 -13.90 -6.83
CA CYS A 311 -5.33 -13.89 -5.37
C CYS A 311 -5.40 -12.45 -4.83
N GLN A 312 -6.48 -12.08 -4.14
CA GLN A 312 -6.75 -10.69 -3.72
C GLN A 312 -5.59 -10.08 -2.90
N GLY A 313 -5.01 -10.83 -1.96
CA GLY A 313 -3.81 -10.42 -1.21
C GLY A 313 -2.54 -10.23 -2.07
N TYR A 314 -2.43 -10.92 -3.21
CA TYR A 314 -1.31 -10.73 -4.14
C TYR A 314 -1.40 -9.41 -4.91
N HIS A 315 -2.61 -8.96 -5.23
CA HIS A 315 -2.83 -7.67 -5.91
C HIS A 315 -2.39 -6.50 -5.02
N THR A 316 -2.89 -6.44 -3.78
CA THR A 316 -2.53 -5.42 -2.78
C THR A 316 -1.03 -5.42 -2.49
N TRP A 317 -0.41 -6.60 -2.33
CA TRP A 317 1.04 -6.74 -2.13
C TRP A 317 1.87 -6.29 -3.34
N ARG A 318 1.37 -6.51 -4.57
CA ARG A 318 2.04 -6.00 -5.78
C ARG A 318 2.01 -4.48 -5.83
N LYS A 319 0.85 -3.85 -5.57
CA LYS A 319 0.71 -2.38 -5.54
C LYS A 319 1.65 -1.74 -4.52
N LEU A 320 1.77 -2.31 -3.31
CA LEU A 320 2.79 -1.89 -2.33
C LEU A 320 4.21 -1.98 -2.90
N GLY A 321 4.50 -3.05 -3.65
CA GLY A 321 5.74 -3.21 -4.38
C GLY A 321 6.08 -2.09 -5.35
N ASP A 322 5.09 -1.64 -6.10
CA ASP A 322 5.24 -0.54 -7.04
C ASP A 322 5.46 0.79 -6.30
N VAL A 323 4.76 1.02 -5.18
CA VAL A 323 4.97 2.17 -4.28
C VAL A 323 6.41 2.18 -3.73
N ILE A 324 6.93 1.04 -3.29
CA ILE A 324 8.30 0.90 -2.78
C ILE A 324 9.31 1.22 -3.89
N SER A 325 9.08 0.73 -5.11
CA SER A 325 9.94 0.99 -6.27
C SER A 325 9.98 2.48 -6.60
N SER A 326 8.82 3.15 -6.61
CA SER A 326 8.72 4.60 -6.78
C SER A 326 9.42 5.38 -5.66
N THR A 327 9.32 4.91 -4.41
CA THR A 327 10.00 5.50 -3.25
C THR A 327 11.52 5.48 -3.42
N PHE A 328 12.06 4.36 -3.91
CA PHE A 328 13.48 4.24 -4.23
C PHE A 328 13.88 5.10 -5.42
N ALA A 329 13.07 5.12 -6.49
CA ALA A 329 13.31 5.97 -7.66
C ALA A 329 13.27 7.47 -7.33
N LEU A 330 12.46 7.91 -6.36
CA LEU A 330 12.49 9.30 -5.86
C LEU A 330 13.63 9.57 -4.88
N GLY A 331 14.36 8.54 -4.45
CA GLY A 331 15.48 8.65 -3.54
C GLY A 331 15.08 9.02 -2.11
N TYR A 332 13.89 8.63 -1.64
CA TYR A 332 13.43 8.96 -0.28
C TYR A 332 14.13 8.13 0.81
N HIS A 333 14.76 7.04 0.42
CA HIS A 333 15.60 6.19 1.27
C HIS A 333 16.99 6.80 1.55
N GLU A 334 17.37 7.86 0.83
CA GLU A 334 18.63 8.57 1.04
C GLU A 334 18.51 9.58 2.17
N ASN A 335 19.65 10.14 2.62
CA ASN A 335 19.62 11.20 3.61
C ASN A 335 18.96 12.48 3.04
N LEU A 336 17.69 12.69 3.37
CA LEU A 336 16.90 13.83 2.88
C LEU A 336 17.39 15.17 3.43
N GLU A 337 18.03 15.19 4.60
CA GLU A 337 18.54 16.42 5.22
C GLU A 337 19.85 16.89 4.58
N ALA A 338 20.57 16.00 3.90
CA ALA A 338 21.77 16.36 3.14
C ALA A 338 21.45 16.96 1.76
N LYS A 339 20.19 16.90 1.31
CA LYS A 339 19.76 17.43 0.01
C LYS A 339 19.39 18.92 0.16
N ALA A 340 20.17 19.79 -0.47
CA ALA A 340 19.85 21.23 -0.57
C ALA A 340 18.63 21.50 -1.46
N GLY A 341 17.98 22.66 -1.31
CA GLY A 341 16.89 23.07 -2.20
C GLY A 341 15.49 22.52 -1.88
N ILE A 342 15.33 21.66 -0.86
CA ILE A 342 14.03 21.10 -0.48
C ILE A 342 13.43 21.94 0.66
N PRO A 343 12.25 22.55 0.49
CA PRO A 343 11.60 23.30 1.56
C PRO A 343 11.20 22.37 2.72
N GLN A 344 11.16 22.92 3.94
CA GLN A 344 10.97 22.13 5.17
C GLN A 344 9.69 21.28 5.14
N PHE A 345 8.56 21.83 4.67
CA PHE A 345 7.29 21.09 4.64
C PHE A 345 7.38 19.85 3.73
N LEU A 346 8.05 19.99 2.57
CA LEU A 346 8.20 18.92 1.60
C LEU A 346 9.18 17.86 2.11
N MET A 347 10.26 18.28 2.79
CA MET A 347 11.16 17.36 3.46
C MET A 347 10.42 16.49 4.49
N GLU A 348 9.56 17.08 5.32
CA GLU A 348 8.76 16.34 6.29
C GLU A 348 7.71 15.44 5.62
N LEU A 349 7.13 15.86 4.49
CA LEU A 349 6.22 15.04 3.69
C LEU A 349 6.94 13.81 3.13
N ARG A 350 8.17 13.97 2.60
CA ARG A 350 9.02 12.86 2.09
C ARG A 350 9.42 11.88 3.19
N LYS A 351 9.84 12.39 4.37
CA LYS A 351 10.11 11.56 5.56
C LYS A 351 8.86 10.79 6.00
N THR A 352 7.70 11.45 6.01
CA THR A 352 6.40 10.83 6.33
C THR A 352 6.07 9.72 5.34
N ALA A 353 6.19 9.97 4.02
CA ALA A 353 5.97 8.95 2.99
C ALA A 353 6.88 7.74 3.19
N PHE A 354 8.19 7.95 3.35
CA PHE A 354 9.15 6.88 3.57
C PHE A 354 8.81 6.05 4.82
N ALA A 355 8.58 6.70 5.95
CA ALA A 355 8.27 6.03 7.23
C ALA A 355 6.97 5.22 7.13
N ARG A 356 5.95 5.74 6.46
CA ARG A 356 4.65 5.07 6.29
C ARG A 356 4.74 3.87 5.36
N ILE A 357 5.44 3.99 4.25
CA ILE A 357 5.66 2.91 3.28
C ILE A 357 6.56 1.82 3.89
N TYR A 358 7.60 2.23 4.62
CA TYR A 358 8.46 1.33 5.38
C TYR A 358 7.66 0.54 6.42
N SER A 359 6.72 1.19 7.14
CA SER A 359 5.84 0.51 8.10
C SER A 359 4.89 -0.47 7.41
N ALA A 360 4.26 -0.06 6.31
CA ALA A 360 3.35 -0.91 5.52
C ALA A 360 4.06 -2.17 5.01
N ASP A 361 5.29 -2.03 4.50
CA ASP A 361 6.12 -3.16 4.03
C ASP A 361 6.28 -4.24 5.09
N LYS A 362 6.61 -3.87 6.35
CA LYS A 362 6.84 -4.84 7.45
C LYS A 362 5.54 -5.47 7.88
N ASN A 363 4.51 -4.65 8.07
CA ASN A 363 3.24 -5.14 8.57
C ASN A 363 2.58 -6.11 7.56
N ILE A 364 2.63 -5.80 6.27
CA ILE A 364 2.11 -6.69 5.22
C ILE A 364 3.01 -7.92 5.04
N ALA A 365 4.34 -7.76 5.09
CA ALA A 365 5.27 -8.89 5.06
C ALA A 365 4.98 -9.91 6.17
N ILE A 366 4.82 -9.42 7.40
CA ILE A 366 4.46 -10.26 8.56
C ILE A 366 3.10 -10.90 8.37
N PHE A 367 2.10 -10.13 7.95
CA PHE A 367 0.74 -10.62 7.79
C PHE A 367 0.63 -11.72 6.72
N LEU A 368 1.42 -11.61 5.65
CA LEU A 368 1.40 -12.54 4.51
C LEU A 368 2.44 -13.68 4.61
N GLY A 369 3.23 -13.73 5.69
CA GLY A 369 4.39 -14.64 5.77
C GLY A 369 5.46 -14.41 4.69
N ARG A 370 5.57 -13.19 4.15
CA ARG A 370 6.47 -12.85 3.02
C ARG A 370 7.71 -12.08 3.49
N PRO A 371 8.84 -12.14 2.75
CA PRO A 371 9.97 -11.28 3.02
C PRO A 371 9.65 -9.79 2.84
N PRO A 372 10.08 -8.89 3.75
CA PRO A 372 9.98 -7.45 3.55
C PRO A 372 10.93 -6.98 2.43
N ARG A 373 10.52 -5.96 1.68
CA ARG A 373 11.30 -5.44 0.52
C ARG A 373 12.19 -4.26 0.88
N MET A 374 11.85 -3.49 1.91
CA MET A 374 12.62 -2.33 2.35
C MET A 374 13.46 -2.68 3.58
N ASN A 375 14.71 -3.10 3.38
CA ASN A 375 15.61 -3.35 4.51
C ASN A 375 16.24 -2.04 5.00
N LYS A 376 16.20 -1.81 6.32
CA LYS A 376 16.75 -0.59 6.95
C LYS A 376 18.25 -0.40 6.71
N ARG A 377 19.03 -1.46 6.50
CA ARG A 377 20.48 -1.39 6.26
C ARG A 377 20.83 -0.68 4.96
N PHE A 378 19.91 -0.65 3.99
CA PHE A 378 20.09 0.05 2.71
C PHE A 378 19.35 1.39 2.67
N CYS A 379 18.80 1.85 3.81
CA CYS A 379 18.04 3.09 3.89
C CYS A 379 18.55 3.98 5.03
N HIS A 380 18.48 5.29 4.83
CA HIS A 380 18.58 6.25 5.92
C HIS A 380 17.21 6.31 6.61
N PHE A 381 17.06 5.56 7.70
CA PHE A 381 15.82 5.51 8.46
C PHE A 381 15.57 6.84 9.19
N GLN A 382 14.77 7.72 8.57
CA GLN A 382 14.45 9.05 9.07
C GLN A 382 12.98 9.13 9.47
N ILE A 383 12.71 9.43 10.74
CA ILE A 383 11.36 9.64 11.27
C ILE A 383 10.98 11.13 11.12
N PRO A 384 9.79 11.47 10.61
CA PRO A 384 9.35 12.87 10.53
C PRO A 384 9.17 13.50 11.92
N ALA A 385 9.26 14.83 11.99
CA ALA A 385 9.04 15.57 13.21
C ALA A 385 7.56 15.58 13.59
N CYS A 386 7.25 15.17 14.83
CA CYS A 386 5.90 15.17 15.38
C CYS A 386 5.71 16.35 16.36
N GLY A 387 5.44 17.55 15.82
CA GLY A 387 5.19 18.77 16.62
C GLY A 387 5.73 20.06 16.00
N THR A 388 5.63 21.17 16.74
CA THR A 388 6.00 22.53 16.30
C THR A 388 7.46 22.93 16.57
N ARG A 389 8.27 22.06 17.19
CA ARG A 389 9.67 22.38 17.55
C ARG A 389 10.67 21.64 16.68
N PHE A 390 11.80 22.33 16.47
CA PHE A 390 12.94 22.03 15.60
C PHE A 390 13.28 20.53 15.44
N PRO A 391 13.78 20.14 14.26
CA PRO A 391 14.12 18.75 13.95
C PRO A 391 15.07 18.16 15.00
N SER A 392 14.75 16.97 15.48
CA SER A 392 15.60 16.19 16.39
C SER A 392 16.94 15.91 15.70
N ARG A 393 17.97 16.70 15.99
CA ARG A 393 19.37 16.38 15.63
C ARG A 393 19.90 15.31 16.57
N GLY A 394 19.53 14.05 16.32
CA GLY A 394 19.99 12.90 17.08
C GLY A 394 19.59 11.58 16.44
N ARG A 395 20.32 10.49 16.74
CA ARG A 395 19.98 9.12 16.29
C ARG A 395 18.67 8.60 16.90
N HIS A 396 18.16 9.24 17.95
CA HIS A 396 16.95 8.85 18.66
C HIS A 396 15.82 9.85 18.39
N HIS A 397 14.66 9.35 17.98
CA HIS A 397 13.46 10.16 17.84
C HIS A 397 13.00 10.65 19.23
N THR A 398 12.67 11.93 19.35
CA THR A 398 12.15 12.51 20.59
C THR A 398 10.73 13.02 20.35
N TRP A 399 9.78 12.50 21.14
CA TRP A 399 8.40 12.95 21.09
C TRP A 399 8.28 14.37 21.67
N SER A 400 7.52 15.23 20.98
CA SER A 400 7.11 16.51 21.56
C SER A 400 6.08 16.27 22.66
N PRO A 401 6.20 16.90 23.84
CA PRO A 401 5.16 16.84 24.87
C PRO A 401 3.79 17.33 24.37
N ASP A 402 3.80 18.28 23.43
CA ASP A 402 2.60 18.87 22.84
C ASP A 402 2.11 18.13 21.57
N ALA A 403 2.65 16.93 21.29
CA ALA A 403 2.23 16.14 20.12
C ALA A 403 0.74 15.80 20.20
N ARG A 404 0.01 16.01 19.11
CA ARG A 404 -1.41 15.66 18.99
C ARG A 404 -1.57 14.37 18.20
N ALA A 405 -2.60 13.60 18.53
CA ALA A 405 -2.97 12.45 17.71
C ALA A 405 -3.28 12.92 16.29
N GLY A 406 -2.85 12.13 15.30
CA GLY A 406 -2.96 12.45 13.89
C GLY A 406 -2.11 11.51 13.04
N TYR A 407 -2.29 11.55 11.72
CA TYR A 407 -1.65 10.61 10.80
C TYR A 407 -0.13 10.67 10.81
N ARG A 408 0.46 11.86 11.05
CA ARG A 408 1.92 11.97 11.22
C ARG A 408 2.42 11.33 12.51
N ALA A 409 1.71 11.54 13.64
CA ALA A 409 2.06 10.88 14.91
C ALA A 409 1.95 9.35 14.80
N ASP A 410 0.89 8.88 14.15
CA ASP A 410 0.67 7.46 13.80
C ASP A 410 1.81 6.92 12.94
N THR A 411 2.24 7.68 11.93
CA THR A 411 3.37 7.32 11.06
C THR A 411 4.66 7.18 11.85
N CYS A 412 4.97 8.15 12.74
CA CYS A 412 6.16 8.08 13.58
C CYS A 412 6.17 6.82 14.45
N TRP A 413 5.05 6.56 15.13
CA TRP A 413 4.93 5.42 16.03
C TRP A 413 4.99 4.08 15.28
N SER A 414 4.20 3.93 14.23
CA SER A 414 4.14 2.69 13.44
C SER A 414 5.47 2.37 12.77
N ALA A 415 6.22 3.37 12.31
CA ALA A 415 7.58 3.18 11.76
C ALA A 415 8.58 2.74 12.84
N LEU A 416 8.53 3.32 14.04
CA LEU A 416 9.37 2.87 15.17
C LEU A 416 9.07 1.42 15.55
N CYS A 417 7.80 1.04 15.65
CA CYS A 417 7.42 -0.36 15.88
C CYS A 417 7.86 -1.26 14.72
N ALA A 418 7.68 -0.84 13.47
CA ALA A 418 8.11 -1.60 12.29
C ALA A 418 9.62 -1.85 12.28
N SER A 419 10.42 -0.89 12.76
CA SER A 419 11.87 -1.08 12.89
C SER A 419 12.26 -2.18 13.88
N LEU A 420 11.51 -2.31 14.98
CA LEU A 420 11.68 -3.41 15.93
C LEU A 420 11.17 -4.72 15.33
N LYS A 421 10.03 -4.71 14.64
CA LYS A 421 9.49 -5.89 13.95
C LYS A 421 10.46 -6.44 12.90
N GLU A 422 11.14 -5.58 12.14
CA GLU A 422 12.20 -6.01 11.21
C GLU A 422 13.36 -6.70 11.96
N GLU A 423 13.78 -6.20 13.13
CA GLU A 423 14.83 -6.85 13.93
C GLU A 423 14.40 -8.21 14.46
N VAL A 424 13.15 -8.33 14.92
CA VAL A 424 12.60 -9.63 15.36
C VAL A 424 12.57 -10.61 14.19
N TRP A 425 12.17 -10.16 13.01
CA TRP A 425 12.14 -10.97 11.79
C TRP A 425 13.54 -11.39 11.32
N GLU A 426 14.54 -10.50 11.42
CA GLU A 426 15.94 -10.85 11.15
C GLU A 426 16.43 -11.95 12.11
N LEU A 427 16.10 -11.86 13.41
CA LEU A 427 16.44 -12.90 14.38
C LEU A 427 15.74 -14.23 14.15
N LEU A 428 14.51 -14.21 13.62
CA LEU A 428 13.78 -15.43 13.29
C LEU A 428 14.51 -16.27 12.24
N GLN A 429 15.11 -15.63 11.24
CA GLN A 429 15.91 -16.31 10.22
C GLN A 429 17.20 -16.91 10.81
N ASP A 430 17.71 -16.30 11.89
CA ASP A 430 18.90 -16.73 12.62
C ASP A 430 18.53 -17.40 13.97
N ALA A 431 17.35 -18.05 14.08
CA ALA A 431 16.84 -18.54 15.37
C ALA A 431 17.77 -19.55 16.10
N GLN A 432 18.66 -20.21 15.36
CA GLN A 432 19.69 -21.12 15.90
C GLN A 432 20.92 -20.39 16.46
N ASP A 433 20.98 -19.06 16.39
CA ASP A 433 22.04 -18.26 16.97
C ASP A 433 22.02 -18.38 18.51
N VAL A 434 23.17 -18.76 19.07
CA VAL A 434 23.39 -18.86 20.53
C VAL A 434 23.08 -17.53 21.24
N ASP A 435 23.27 -16.41 20.54
CA ASP A 435 22.98 -15.07 21.03
C ASP A 435 21.52 -14.63 20.84
N CYS A 436 20.64 -15.45 20.25
CA CYS A 436 19.25 -15.08 19.92
C CYS A 436 18.50 -14.54 21.15
N ALA A 437 18.52 -15.26 22.27
CA ALA A 437 17.85 -14.84 23.50
C ALA A 437 18.38 -13.50 24.05
N ARG A 438 19.70 -13.28 23.95
CA ARG A 438 20.33 -12.03 24.36
C ARG A 438 19.93 -10.87 23.44
N LYS A 439 19.92 -11.08 22.12
CA LYS A 439 19.51 -10.08 21.13
C LYS A 439 18.02 -9.75 21.28
N ALA A 440 17.15 -10.75 21.44
CA ALA A 440 15.73 -10.57 21.71
C ALA A 440 15.48 -9.72 22.99
N SER A 441 16.25 -9.96 24.06
CA SER A 441 16.18 -9.16 25.29
C SER A 441 16.55 -7.69 25.08
N VAL A 442 17.49 -7.40 24.17
CA VAL A 442 17.84 -6.02 23.80
C VAL A 442 16.70 -5.35 23.03
N ILE A 443 16.06 -6.07 22.09
CA ILE A 443 14.89 -5.56 21.35
C ILE A 443 13.73 -5.30 22.32
N GLN A 444 13.47 -6.22 23.26
CA GLN A 444 12.42 -6.05 24.27
C GLN A 444 12.64 -4.78 25.10
N ARG A 445 13.85 -4.56 25.62
CA ARG A 445 14.17 -3.34 26.38
C ARG A 445 13.94 -2.08 25.55
N ARG A 446 14.33 -2.08 24.28
CA ARG A 446 14.07 -0.95 23.37
C ARG A 446 12.58 -0.74 23.13
N ALA A 447 11.78 -1.80 23.03
CA ALA A 447 10.32 -1.70 22.91
C ALA A 447 9.71 -1.04 24.15
N GLU A 448 10.18 -1.40 25.35
CA GLU A 448 9.77 -0.82 26.62
C GLU A 448 10.20 0.65 26.73
N GLU A 449 11.45 0.98 26.39
CA GLU A 449 11.97 2.35 26.35
C GLU A 449 11.17 3.23 25.38
N GLN A 450 10.85 2.73 24.18
CA GLN A 450 10.02 3.45 23.20
C GLN A 450 8.60 3.70 23.72
N TRP A 451 8.00 2.72 24.42
CA TRP A 451 6.68 2.88 25.04
C TRP A 451 6.71 3.92 26.17
N GLN A 452 7.75 3.92 27.01
CA GLN A 452 7.89 4.90 28.08
C GLN A 452 8.19 6.30 27.57
N ALA A 453 8.84 6.42 26.41
CA ALA A 453 9.14 7.70 25.76
C ALA A 453 7.92 8.36 25.09
N LEU A 454 6.81 7.63 24.88
CA LEU A 454 5.58 8.21 24.37
C LEU A 454 5.01 9.25 25.36
N PRO A 455 4.39 10.34 24.87
CA PRO A 455 3.62 11.22 25.72
C PRO A 455 2.55 10.44 26.50
N ALA A 456 2.31 10.81 27.76
CA ALA A 456 1.39 10.08 28.63
C ALA A 456 -0.01 9.93 28.02
N HIS A 457 -0.49 10.96 27.31
CA HIS A 457 -1.78 10.95 26.61
C HIS A 457 -1.82 10.12 25.32
N PHE A 458 -0.70 9.51 24.90
CA PHE A 458 -0.64 8.52 23.82
C PHE A 458 -0.57 7.08 24.36
N ARG A 459 -0.46 6.88 25.68
CA ARG A 459 -0.37 5.56 26.29
C ARG A 459 -1.73 5.13 26.80
N LEU A 460 -2.31 4.11 26.15
CA LEU A 460 -3.53 3.47 26.64
C LEU A 460 -3.18 2.57 27.82
N GLU A 461 -3.35 3.10 29.03
CA GLU A 461 -3.12 2.38 30.30
C GLU A 461 -4.43 1.86 30.93
N SER A 462 -5.58 2.38 30.50
CA SER A 462 -6.91 2.01 30.96
C SER A 462 -7.79 1.45 29.82
N SER A 463 -9.04 1.11 30.13
CA SER A 463 -10.01 0.62 29.15
C SER A 463 -10.37 1.71 28.13
N LEU A 464 -10.51 1.33 26.86
CA LEU A 464 -10.88 2.25 25.78
C LEU A 464 -12.26 2.89 26.00
N LYS A 465 -13.16 2.22 26.72
CA LYS A 465 -14.47 2.75 27.16
C LYS A 465 -14.35 3.95 28.11
N GLN A 466 -13.28 4.00 28.90
CA GLN A 466 -13.07 5.04 29.92
C GLN A 466 -12.35 6.28 29.35
N CYS A 467 -11.85 6.20 28.11
CA CYS A 467 -11.16 7.30 27.45
C CYS A 467 -12.16 8.34 26.95
N ALA A 468 -12.17 9.52 27.58
CA ALA A 468 -13.06 10.64 27.22
C ALA A 468 -12.60 11.46 26.00
N GLN A 469 -11.70 10.90 25.18
CA GLN A 469 -11.16 11.58 23.99
C GLN A 469 -12.07 11.44 22.76
N SER A 470 -11.74 12.12 21.66
CA SER A 470 -12.53 12.04 20.43
C SER A 470 -12.54 10.60 19.85
N PRO A 471 -13.53 10.24 19.01
CA PRO A 471 -13.57 8.95 18.33
C PRO A 471 -12.27 8.57 17.59
N PHE A 472 -11.62 9.57 16.97
CA PHE A 472 -10.33 9.41 16.30
C PHE A 472 -9.21 9.14 17.31
N ASP A 473 -9.12 9.94 18.38
CA ASP A 473 -8.08 9.78 19.41
C ASP A 473 -8.17 8.42 20.10
N ARG A 474 -9.39 7.93 20.35
CA ARG A 474 -9.63 6.60 20.92
C ARG A 474 -9.10 5.51 19.99
N ASP A 475 -9.43 5.56 18.70
CA ASP A 475 -8.90 4.60 17.74
C ASP A 475 -7.37 4.68 17.62
N PHE A 476 -6.81 5.89 17.66
CA PHE A 476 -5.37 6.15 17.67
C PHE A 476 -4.70 5.50 18.87
N LEU A 477 -5.22 5.69 20.08
CA LEU A 477 -4.71 5.06 21.30
C LEU A 477 -4.74 3.54 21.23
N ALA A 478 -5.84 2.98 20.71
CA ALA A 478 -5.97 1.56 20.52
C ALA A 478 -4.93 1.04 19.52
N HIS A 479 -4.71 1.75 18.41
CA HIS A 479 -3.68 1.42 17.42
C HIS A 479 -2.26 1.50 17.99
N VAL A 480 -1.96 2.52 18.79
CA VAL A 480 -0.67 2.71 19.46
C VAL A 480 -0.39 1.52 20.38
N ARG A 481 -1.36 1.14 21.22
CA ARG A 481 -1.23 -0.01 22.14
C ARG A 481 -1.12 -1.33 21.41
N LEU A 482 -1.92 -1.56 20.37
CA LEU A 482 -1.86 -2.80 19.57
C LEU A 482 -0.49 -2.98 18.91
N ASN A 483 0.09 -1.93 18.34
CA ASN A 483 1.43 -2.03 17.74
C ASN A 483 2.52 -2.37 18.78
N HIS A 484 2.44 -1.78 19.97
CA HIS A 484 3.36 -2.12 21.06
C HIS A 484 3.23 -3.59 21.47
N LEU A 485 2.00 -4.03 21.75
CA LEU A 485 1.70 -5.40 22.13
C LEU A 485 2.12 -6.38 21.04
N HIS A 486 1.96 -6.02 19.76
CA HIS A 486 2.37 -6.88 18.66
C HIS A 486 3.89 -7.07 18.59
N VAL A 487 4.69 -6.03 18.82
CA VAL A 487 6.16 -6.21 18.93
C VAL A 487 6.51 -7.20 20.04
N LEU A 488 5.86 -7.09 21.20
CA LEU A 488 6.08 -8.01 22.32
C LEU A 488 5.57 -9.43 22.01
N PHE A 489 4.44 -9.56 21.33
CA PHE A 489 3.87 -10.83 20.89
C PHE A 489 4.84 -11.57 19.98
N LEU A 490 5.35 -10.88 18.95
CA LEU A 490 6.32 -11.42 18.01
C LEU A 490 7.64 -11.81 18.71
N LEU A 491 8.11 -11.03 19.67
CA LEU A 491 9.28 -11.40 20.50
C LEU A 491 9.03 -12.66 21.34
N ARG A 492 7.85 -12.79 21.95
CA ARG A 492 7.50 -13.98 22.75
C ARG A 492 7.38 -15.21 21.86
N LEU A 493 6.80 -15.05 20.67
CA LEU A 493 6.71 -16.09 19.66
C LEU A 493 8.08 -16.57 19.19
N LEU A 494 9.04 -15.66 18.97
CA LEU A 494 10.43 -15.98 18.63
C LEU A 494 11.12 -16.83 19.71
N LEU A 495 10.81 -16.57 20.98
CA LEU A 495 11.44 -17.23 22.13
C LEU A 495 10.71 -18.51 22.58
N LEU A 496 9.59 -18.85 21.93
CA LEU A 496 8.78 -20.00 22.29
C LEU A 496 9.42 -21.28 21.73
N ASN A 497 9.54 -22.31 22.58
CA ASN A 497 10.10 -23.60 22.17
C ASN A 497 9.16 -24.36 21.21
N THR A 498 7.85 -24.32 21.46
CA THR A 498 6.83 -24.94 20.62
C THR A 498 5.49 -24.19 20.73
N LEU A 499 4.80 -24.03 19.61
CA LEU A 499 3.46 -23.42 19.57
C LEU A 499 2.39 -24.24 20.30
N THR A 500 2.56 -25.55 20.41
CA THR A 500 1.61 -26.42 21.13
C THR A 500 1.63 -26.22 22.64
N GLU A 501 2.68 -25.56 23.15
CA GLU A 501 2.85 -25.29 24.58
C GLU A 501 3.13 -23.80 24.85
N PRO A 502 2.14 -22.92 24.60
CA PRO A 502 2.30 -21.49 24.85
C PRO A 502 2.58 -21.23 26.34
N ASP A 503 3.61 -20.44 26.62
CA ASP A 503 4.01 -20.07 27.97
C ASP A 503 3.11 -18.96 28.55
N VAL A 504 3.20 -18.73 29.86
CA VAL A 504 2.38 -17.70 30.53
C VAL A 504 2.56 -16.31 29.91
N PRO A 505 3.80 -15.85 29.62
CA PRO A 505 4.00 -14.59 28.91
C PRO A 505 3.21 -14.51 27.59
N ILE A 506 3.37 -15.42 26.63
CA ILE A 506 2.70 -15.24 25.34
C ILE A 506 1.17 -15.21 25.48
N ILE A 507 0.62 -16.00 26.41
CA ILE A 507 -0.81 -16.01 26.73
C ILE A 507 -1.28 -14.66 27.29
N GLU A 508 -0.51 -14.04 28.19
CA GLU A 508 -0.86 -12.72 28.75
C GLU A 508 -0.87 -11.62 27.69
N THR A 509 0.12 -11.61 26.79
CA THR A 509 0.16 -10.62 25.70
C THR A 509 -0.97 -10.86 24.71
N ALA A 510 -1.21 -12.11 24.31
CA ALA A 510 -2.33 -12.48 23.45
C ALA A 510 -3.67 -12.08 24.09
N GLY A 511 -3.85 -12.34 25.38
CA GLY A 511 -5.03 -11.93 26.15
C GLY A 511 -5.25 -10.42 26.13
N GLN A 512 -4.21 -9.61 26.29
CA GLN A 512 -4.30 -8.15 26.20
C GLN A 512 -4.65 -7.67 24.78
N MET A 513 -4.07 -8.29 23.75
CA MET A 513 -4.37 -7.97 22.35
C MET A 513 -5.82 -8.30 22.01
N LEU A 514 -6.27 -9.53 22.31
CA LEU A 514 -7.64 -9.96 22.03
C LEU A 514 -8.66 -9.12 22.79
N ALA A 515 -8.44 -8.85 24.08
CA ALA A 515 -9.35 -8.03 24.87
C ALA A 515 -9.50 -6.61 24.30
N LEU A 516 -8.40 -6.00 23.82
CA LEU A 516 -8.44 -4.69 23.19
C LEU A 516 -9.14 -4.74 21.82
N VAL A 517 -8.88 -5.76 20.99
CA VAL A 517 -9.59 -5.94 19.70
C VAL A 517 -11.09 -6.13 19.92
N VAL A 518 -11.51 -6.94 20.89
CA VAL A 518 -12.92 -7.11 21.27
C VAL A 518 -13.52 -5.78 21.73
N GLU A 519 -12.79 -4.99 22.52
CA GLU A 519 -13.25 -3.66 22.94
C GLU A 519 -13.44 -2.71 21.75
N ILE A 520 -12.54 -2.74 20.76
CA ILE A 520 -12.67 -1.96 19.51
C ILE A 520 -13.90 -2.42 18.72
N ILE A 521 -14.12 -3.74 18.56
CA ILE A 521 -15.29 -4.29 17.85
C ILE A 521 -16.60 -3.79 18.48
N LEU A 522 -16.69 -3.86 19.81
CA LEU A 522 -17.87 -3.43 20.57
C LEU A 522 -18.09 -1.91 20.53
N LEU A 523 -17.04 -1.13 20.26
CA LEU A 523 -17.08 0.33 20.19
C LEU A 523 -17.05 0.86 18.77
N ARG A 524 -17.10 0.02 17.73
CA ARG A 524 -16.89 0.39 16.32
C ARG A 524 -17.67 1.63 15.87
N ASP A 525 -18.92 1.79 16.30
CA ASP A 525 -19.80 2.90 15.91
C ASP A 525 -19.42 4.22 16.62
N GLN A 526 -18.55 4.16 17.61
CA GLN A 526 -18.01 5.29 18.38
C GLN A 526 -16.54 5.58 18.06
N LEU A 527 -15.96 4.91 17.06
CA LEU A 527 -14.56 5.03 16.66
C LEU A 527 -14.46 5.52 15.21
N ILE A 528 -13.33 6.16 14.91
CA ILE A 528 -13.01 6.64 13.56
C ILE A 528 -11.59 6.20 13.22
N ASN A 529 -11.41 5.62 12.04
CA ASN A 529 -10.13 5.03 11.63
C ASN A 529 -9.00 6.07 11.62
N SER A 530 -8.01 5.87 12.50
CA SER A 530 -6.84 6.75 12.70
C SER A 530 -5.61 6.40 11.84
N GLY A 531 -5.76 5.45 10.91
CA GLY A 531 -4.70 5.03 9.99
C GLY A 531 -4.99 3.67 9.35
N THR A 532 -5.30 2.66 10.17
CA THR A 532 -5.70 1.31 9.72
C THR A 532 -7.16 1.03 10.05
N GLY A 533 -7.84 0.27 9.19
CA GLY A 533 -9.26 -0.08 9.36
C GLY A 533 -9.52 -1.06 10.50
N LEU A 534 -10.79 -1.18 10.90
CA LEU A 534 -11.24 -2.18 11.87
C LEU A 534 -10.86 -3.61 11.47
N ILE A 535 -11.16 -3.99 10.23
CA ILE A 535 -10.90 -5.34 9.69
C ILE A 535 -9.41 -5.67 9.78
N TRP A 536 -8.53 -4.73 9.43
CA TRP A 536 -7.08 -4.90 9.59
C TRP A 536 -6.71 -5.19 11.05
N LYS A 537 -7.26 -4.44 12.01
CA LYS A 537 -6.96 -4.65 13.44
C LYS A 537 -7.42 -6.03 13.92
N VAL A 538 -8.60 -6.47 13.47
CA VAL A 538 -9.17 -7.80 13.78
C VAL A 538 -8.31 -8.91 13.17
N ALA A 539 -7.99 -8.83 11.89
CA ALA A 539 -7.22 -9.86 11.19
C ALA A 539 -5.76 -9.91 11.65
N TYR A 540 -5.08 -8.76 11.74
CA TYR A 540 -3.65 -8.68 12.01
C TYR A 540 -3.29 -8.88 13.49
N TYR A 541 -4.14 -8.43 14.42
CA TYR A 541 -3.86 -8.56 15.87
C TYR A 541 -4.79 -9.55 16.57
N GLY A 542 -6.08 -9.56 16.22
CA GLY A 542 -7.08 -10.37 16.90
C GLY A 542 -6.94 -11.86 16.62
N LEU A 543 -6.77 -12.25 15.34
CA LEU A 543 -6.66 -13.66 14.96
C LEU A 543 -5.43 -14.36 15.54
N PRO A 544 -4.19 -13.82 15.44
CA PRO A 544 -3.03 -14.48 16.05
C PRO A 544 -3.18 -14.62 17.57
N ALA A 545 -3.72 -13.61 18.23
CA ALA A 545 -3.99 -13.64 19.66
C ALA A 545 -5.04 -14.72 20.03
N ALA A 546 -6.13 -14.82 19.27
CA ALA A 546 -7.14 -15.86 19.45
C ALA A 546 -6.56 -17.27 19.23
N GLY A 547 -5.69 -17.45 18.23
CA GLY A 547 -5.00 -18.70 17.96
C GLY A 547 -4.14 -19.18 19.15
N ILE A 548 -3.30 -18.31 19.71
CA ILE A 548 -2.49 -18.64 20.90
C ILE A 548 -3.35 -18.99 22.11
N ILE A 549 -4.44 -18.23 22.34
CA ILE A 549 -5.36 -18.50 23.44
C ILE A 549 -6.05 -19.86 23.26
N LEU A 550 -6.46 -20.20 22.04
CA LEU A 550 -7.05 -21.51 21.74
C LEU A 550 -6.08 -22.66 22.02
N LEU A 551 -4.83 -22.55 21.56
CA LEU A 551 -3.78 -23.54 21.83
C LEU A 551 -3.55 -23.73 23.33
N ALA A 552 -3.50 -22.62 24.09
CA ALA A 552 -3.36 -22.66 25.54
C ALA A 552 -4.56 -23.36 26.23
N LEU A 553 -5.78 -23.09 25.76
CA LEU A 553 -7.00 -23.66 26.34
C LEU A 553 -7.19 -25.14 26.00
N LEU A 554 -6.75 -25.58 24.81
CA LEU A 554 -6.70 -27.00 24.40
C LEU A 554 -5.76 -27.80 25.31
N LYS A 555 -4.57 -27.28 25.62
CA LYS A 555 -3.64 -27.94 26.57
C LYS A 555 -4.16 -27.97 28.00
N GLN A 556 -4.80 -26.91 28.48
CA GLN A 556 -5.37 -26.86 29.84
C GLN A 556 -6.57 -27.79 30.05
N HIS A 557 -7.15 -28.35 28.98
CA HIS A 557 -8.07 -29.47 29.08
C HIS A 557 -7.37 -30.74 29.61
N SER A 558 -6.06 -30.86 29.40
CA SER A 558 -5.25 -32.01 29.85
C SER A 558 -4.67 -31.83 31.26
N HIS A 559 -4.34 -30.60 31.70
CA HIS A 559 -3.82 -30.33 33.05
C HIS A 559 -4.29 -28.98 33.62
N SER A 560 -4.75 -28.97 34.88
CA SER A 560 -5.19 -27.76 35.60
C SER A 560 -4.01 -26.88 36.01
N ALA A 561 -3.77 -25.78 35.28
CA ALA A 561 -2.83 -24.73 35.70
C ALA A 561 -3.58 -23.54 36.32
N PRO A 562 -3.28 -23.13 37.57
CA PRO A 562 -3.90 -21.98 38.20
C PRO A 562 -3.16 -20.68 37.84
N GLY A 563 -3.88 -19.63 37.43
CA GLY A 563 -3.33 -18.26 37.38
C GLY A 563 -3.94 -17.33 36.34
N ILE A 564 -4.48 -17.85 35.24
CA ILE A 564 -5.04 -17.02 34.15
C ILE A 564 -6.57 -17.11 34.20
N SER A 565 -7.27 -15.98 34.06
CA SER A 565 -8.74 -15.94 34.05
C SER A 565 -9.30 -16.59 32.78
N ARG A 566 -9.35 -17.94 32.77
CA ARG A 566 -9.89 -18.79 31.71
C ARG A 566 -11.26 -18.32 31.24
N THR A 567 -12.11 -17.92 32.18
CA THR A 567 -13.45 -17.39 31.93
C THR A 567 -13.44 -16.10 31.09
N LYS A 568 -12.51 -15.18 31.34
CA LYS A 568 -12.39 -13.95 30.55
C LYS A 568 -11.99 -14.26 29.11
N MET A 569 -11.00 -15.15 28.92
CA MET A 569 -10.53 -15.54 27.58
C MET A 569 -11.64 -16.22 26.77
N LEU A 570 -12.38 -17.16 27.37
CA LEU A 570 -13.53 -17.80 26.73
C LEU A 570 -14.60 -16.77 26.34
N ARG A 571 -14.93 -15.84 27.23
CA ARG A 571 -15.91 -14.78 26.94
C ARG A 571 -15.45 -13.89 25.79
N ASP A 572 -14.19 -13.46 25.79
CA ASP A 572 -13.67 -12.57 24.75
C ASP A 572 -13.64 -13.30 23.38
N LEU A 573 -13.33 -14.60 23.34
CA LEU A 573 -13.48 -15.45 22.15
C LEU A 573 -14.95 -15.58 21.69
N SER A 574 -15.88 -15.79 22.62
CA SER A 574 -17.31 -15.89 22.29
C SER A 574 -17.85 -14.58 21.71
N VAL A 575 -17.45 -13.43 22.26
CA VAL A 575 -17.84 -12.11 21.72
C VAL A 575 -17.26 -11.91 20.32
N PHE A 576 -15.99 -12.28 20.12
CA PHE A 576 -15.36 -12.22 18.80
C PHE A 576 -16.15 -13.02 17.76
N VAL A 577 -16.50 -14.26 18.08
CA VAL A 577 -17.25 -15.15 17.19
C VAL A 577 -18.65 -14.62 16.90
N ALA A 578 -19.37 -14.17 17.95
CA ALA A 578 -20.72 -13.65 17.79
C ALA A 578 -20.77 -12.44 16.85
N GLU A 579 -19.84 -11.50 16.98
CA GLU A 579 -19.81 -10.30 16.13
C GLU A 579 -19.49 -10.62 14.66
N VAL A 580 -18.63 -11.61 14.38
CA VAL A 580 -18.41 -12.09 13.00
C VAL A 580 -19.65 -12.79 12.45
N GLN A 581 -20.29 -13.67 13.22
CA GLN A 581 -21.49 -14.43 12.78
C GLN A 581 -22.71 -13.54 12.54
N ILE A 582 -22.90 -12.47 13.32
CA ILE A 582 -23.98 -11.49 13.10
C ILE A 582 -23.75 -10.69 11.80
N GLY A 583 -22.52 -10.68 11.27
CA GLY A 583 -22.15 -9.92 10.08
C GLY A 583 -21.91 -8.44 10.37
N THR A 584 -21.61 -8.07 11.62
CA THR A 584 -21.30 -6.68 12.01
C THR A 584 -19.88 -6.27 11.62
N ILE A 585 -18.95 -7.22 11.59
CA ILE A 585 -17.54 -7.00 11.22
C ILE A 585 -17.32 -7.20 9.72
N VAL A 586 -17.90 -8.26 9.16
CA VAL A 586 -17.69 -8.67 7.77
C VAL A 586 -18.91 -9.43 7.26
N LYS A 587 -19.34 -9.17 6.02
CA LYS A 587 -20.45 -9.86 5.35
C LYS A 587 -19.95 -10.75 4.20
N THR A 588 -20.81 -11.66 3.74
CA THR A 588 -20.52 -12.46 2.54
C THR A 588 -20.24 -11.55 1.35
N GLY A 589 -19.06 -11.71 0.74
CA GLY A 589 -18.60 -10.87 -0.37
C GLY A 589 -17.74 -9.67 0.03
N ASP A 590 -17.63 -9.38 1.34
CA ASP A 590 -16.69 -8.39 1.83
C ASP A 590 -15.23 -8.90 1.79
N PRO A 591 -14.26 -7.98 1.71
CA PRO A 591 -12.85 -8.29 1.84
C PRO A 591 -12.52 -9.02 3.14
N ASN A 592 -11.61 -10.00 3.07
CA ASN A 592 -11.18 -10.84 4.21
C ASN A 592 -12.31 -11.69 4.86
N TYR A 593 -13.51 -11.78 4.26
CA TYR A 593 -14.61 -12.61 4.79
C TYR A 593 -14.21 -14.08 4.94
N ALA A 594 -13.52 -14.65 3.94
CA ALA A 594 -13.11 -16.06 3.95
C ALA A 594 -12.24 -16.39 5.17
N LEU A 595 -11.18 -15.60 5.40
CA LEU A 595 -10.28 -15.73 6.54
C LEU A 595 -11.03 -15.63 7.88
N LEU A 596 -11.82 -14.56 8.05
CA LEU A 596 -12.55 -14.31 9.30
C LEU A 596 -13.62 -15.36 9.56
N SER A 597 -14.35 -15.78 8.54
CA SER A 597 -15.35 -16.85 8.63
C SER A 597 -14.70 -18.18 9.01
N LYS A 598 -13.58 -18.55 8.37
CA LYS A 598 -12.86 -19.79 8.67
C LYS A 598 -12.36 -19.81 10.11
N ALA A 599 -11.66 -18.76 10.54
CA ALA A 599 -11.18 -18.65 11.92
C ALA A 599 -12.33 -18.72 12.93
N THR A 600 -13.43 -18.01 12.65
CA THR A 600 -14.64 -18.00 13.49
C THR A 600 -15.28 -19.38 13.62
N GLN A 601 -15.36 -20.14 12.52
CA GLN A 601 -15.87 -21.51 12.56
C GLN A 601 -15.00 -22.41 13.44
N THR A 602 -13.67 -22.30 13.34
CA THR A 602 -12.75 -23.07 14.18
C THR A 602 -12.88 -22.70 15.67
N ILE A 603 -12.95 -21.41 15.99
CA ILE A 603 -13.16 -20.94 17.38
C ILE A 603 -14.53 -21.44 17.90
N GLN A 604 -15.58 -21.37 17.08
CA GLN A 604 -16.92 -21.83 17.47
C GLN A 604 -16.94 -23.34 17.78
N ARG A 605 -16.35 -24.18 16.92
CA ARG A 605 -16.24 -25.63 17.17
C ARG A 605 -15.55 -25.93 18.49
N PHE A 606 -14.48 -25.18 18.80
CA PHE A 606 -13.82 -25.29 20.10
C PHE A 606 -14.77 -24.92 21.25
N LEU A 607 -15.46 -23.79 21.17
CA LEU A 607 -16.41 -23.36 22.22
C LEU A 607 -17.55 -24.37 22.42
N ASP A 608 -18.05 -24.99 21.35
CA ASP A 608 -19.11 -26.00 21.44
C ASP A 608 -18.62 -27.28 22.11
N SER A 609 -17.45 -27.79 21.69
CA SER A 609 -16.82 -28.98 22.30
C SER A 609 -16.60 -28.78 23.80
N PHE A 610 -16.13 -27.58 24.20
CA PHE A 610 -15.87 -27.21 25.57
C PHE A 610 -17.14 -27.22 26.44
N ASN A 611 -18.27 -26.77 25.88
CA ASN A 611 -19.54 -26.75 26.61
C ASN A 611 -20.14 -28.16 26.74
N THR A 612 -19.95 -29.03 25.72
CA THR A 612 -20.48 -30.41 25.74
C THR A 612 -19.73 -31.35 26.68
N ASP A 613 -18.43 -31.15 26.89
CA ASP A 613 -17.58 -32.07 27.69
C ASP A 613 -17.72 -31.90 29.21
N THR A 614 -18.46 -30.88 29.66
CA THR A 614 -18.77 -30.68 31.09
C THR A 614 -19.71 -31.76 31.68
N GLY A 615 -20.13 -32.76 30.90
CA GLY A 615 -21.09 -33.80 31.29
C GLY A 615 -20.67 -35.26 31.15
N GLN A 616 -19.45 -35.60 30.68
CA GLN A 616 -19.01 -37.00 30.52
C GLN A 616 -17.74 -37.32 31.34
N PRO A 617 -17.63 -38.54 31.93
CA PRO A 617 -16.41 -38.96 32.64
C PRO A 617 -15.24 -39.11 31.65
N PRO A 618 -13.98 -38.98 32.11
CA PRO A 618 -12.82 -38.96 31.21
C PRO A 618 -12.74 -40.28 30.44
N ARG A 619 -12.85 -40.23 29.12
CA ARG A 619 -12.43 -41.35 28.27
C ARG A 619 -10.92 -41.40 28.32
N GLU A 620 -10.36 -42.55 28.71
CA GLU A 620 -8.94 -42.84 28.61
C GLU A 620 -8.49 -42.60 27.16
N ALA A 621 -7.72 -41.53 26.94
CA ALA A 621 -7.18 -41.18 25.65
C ALA A 621 -6.09 -42.19 25.28
N GLY A 622 -6.37 -43.04 24.31
CA GLY A 622 -5.35 -43.86 23.66
C GLY A 622 -4.45 -43.00 22.76
N HIS A 623 -3.15 -43.16 22.97
CA HIS A 623 -1.99 -42.80 22.13
C HIS A 623 -1.50 -41.34 22.07
N ASP A 624 -0.34 -41.12 22.72
CA ASP A 624 0.58 -39.98 22.58
C ASP A 624 1.17 -39.81 21.16
N ASP A 625 1.13 -40.84 20.31
CA ASP A 625 1.74 -40.85 18.96
C ASP A 625 1.08 -39.85 17.99
N ALA A 626 -0.23 -39.61 18.12
CA ALA A 626 -0.94 -38.69 17.23
C ALA A 626 -0.63 -37.22 17.55
N ASN A 627 -0.32 -36.90 18.81
CA ASN A 627 -0.08 -35.53 19.27
C ASN A 627 1.29 -35.00 18.82
N GLU A 628 2.29 -35.89 18.67
CA GLU A 628 3.62 -35.54 18.14
C GLU A 628 3.59 -35.17 16.65
N ASP A 629 2.81 -35.90 15.83
CA ASP A 629 2.63 -35.59 14.40
C ASP A 629 1.92 -34.24 14.17
N TRP A 630 0.95 -33.88 15.01
CA TRP A 630 0.27 -32.57 14.97
C TRP A 630 1.18 -31.42 15.40
N ALA A 631 2.01 -31.63 16.43
CA ALA A 631 2.97 -30.63 16.87
C ALA A 631 4.02 -30.33 15.79
N ALA A 632 4.45 -31.35 15.02
CA ALA A 632 5.36 -31.19 13.88
C ALA A 632 4.75 -30.36 12.73
N LEU A 633 3.44 -30.46 12.50
CA LEU A 633 2.70 -29.72 11.47
C LEU A 633 2.53 -28.23 11.82
N LEU A 634 2.31 -27.90 13.10
CA LEU A 634 2.21 -26.52 13.58
C LEU A 634 3.57 -25.83 13.79
N SER A 635 4.65 -26.61 13.95
CA SER A 635 5.99 -26.08 14.20
C SER A 635 6.80 -25.76 12.93
N GLN A 636 6.31 -26.13 11.74
CA GLN A 636 6.99 -25.80 10.48
C GLN A 636 6.94 -24.31 10.12
N ASP A 637 5.86 -23.59 10.47
CA ASP A 637 5.72 -22.15 10.18
C ASP A 637 5.13 -21.41 11.39
N LEU A 638 5.97 -21.18 12.42
CA LEU A 638 5.58 -20.54 13.69
C LEU A 638 4.90 -19.15 13.55
N TRP A 639 4.96 -18.55 12.36
CA TRP A 639 4.51 -17.18 12.05
C TRP A 639 3.41 -17.10 10.99
N ASP A 640 3.00 -18.25 10.44
CA ASP A 640 1.91 -18.33 9.47
C ASP A 640 0.59 -18.57 10.22
N PHE A 641 -0.08 -17.50 10.65
CA PHE A 641 -1.43 -17.56 11.26
C PHE A 641 -2.55 -17.50 10.21
N GLU A 642 -2.27 -17.82 8.95
CA GLU A 642 -3.22 -17.72 7.84
C GLU A 642 -4.21 -18.90 7.78
N ALA A 643 -4.87 -19.07 6.63
CA ALA A 643 -5.85 -20.11 6.38
C ALA A 643 -5.30 -21.53 6.57
N GLY A 644 -3.98 -21.73 6.41
CA GLY A 644 -3.28 -22.99 6.70
C GLY A 644 -3.32 -23.32 8.18
N PHE A 645 -2.94 -22.38 9.05
CA PHE A 645 -3.04 -22.54 10.51
C PHE A 645 -4.45 -22.86 10.98
N TRP A 646 -5.46 -22.11 10.51
CA TRP A 646 -6.85 -22.37 10.90
C TRP A 646 -7.39 -23.69 10.36
N GLN A 647 -6.86 -24.17 9.22
CA GLN A 647 -7.15 -25.52 8.71
C GLN A 647 -6.56 -26.58 9.64
N SER A 648 -5.26 -26.49 9.92
CA SER A 648 -4.56 -27.42 10.81
C SER A 648 -5.19 -27.44 12.20
N LEU A 649 -5.63 -26.29 12.72
CA LEU A 649 -6.35 -26.22 13.99
C LEU A 649 -7.74 -26.83 13.89
N ALA A 650 -8.48 -26.61 12.80
CA ALA A 650 -9.81 -27.21 12.60
C ALA A 650 -9.77 -28.74 12.51
N ASP A 651 -8.66 -29.30 12.01
CA ASP A 651 -8.45 -30.73 11.84
C ASP A 651 -7.93 -31.41 13.13
N HIS A 652 -7.73 -30.65 14.22
CA HIS A 652 -7.24 -31.16 15.50
C HIS A 652 -8.18 -32.26 16.07
N PRO A 653 -7.66 -33.41 16.56
CA PRO A 653 -8.48 -34.54 17.00
C PRO A 653 -9.51 -34.20 18.08
N SER A 654 -9.18 -33.28 18.98
CA SER A 654 -10.09 -32.80 20.04
C SER A 654 -11.23 -31.91 19.54
N LEU A 655 -11.16 -31.43 18.29
CA LEU A 655 -12.18 -30.59 17.65
C LEU A 655 -13.03 -31.37 16.63
N GLY A 656 -12.66 -32.62 16.33
CA GLY A 656 -13.44 -33.52 15.50
C GLY A 656 -14.59 -34.16 16.29
N VAL A 657 -15.81 -33.65 16.12
CA VAL A 657 -17.03 -34.39 16.50
C VAL A 657 -17.55 -35.13 15.26
N LEU A 658 -17.71 -36.44 15.43
CA LEU A 658 -18.31 -37.42 14.51
C LEU A 658 -19.36 -36.83 13.56
N ASP A 659 -19.11 -36.91 12.25
CA ASP A 659 -20.21 -36.91 11.28
C ASP A 659 -21.23 -37.98 11.73
N PRO A 660 -22.53 -37.65 11.83
CA PRO A 660 -23.53 -38.66 12.17
C PRO A 660 -23.47 -39.78 11.13
N PRO A 661 -23.52 -41.06 11.53
CA PRO A 661 -23.50 -42.15 10.58
C PRO A 661 -24.66 -41.96 9.60
N LEU A 662 -24.32 -41.93 8.31
CA LEU A 662 -25.29 -41.93 7.21
C LEU A 662 -26.34 -43.01 7.50
N PRO A 663 -27.65 -42.70 7.44
CA PRO A 663 -28.66 -43.72 7.60
C PRO A 663 -28.44 -44.78 6.52
N HIS A 664 -28.28 -46.03 6.95
CA HIS A 664 -28.30 -47.18 6.06
C HIS A 664 -29.59 -47.13 5.23
N VAL A 665 -29.43 -46.99 3.91
CA VAL A 665 -30.48 -47.26 2.92
C VAL A 665 -30.51 -48.76 2.64
#